data_AF-A0A839PV65-F1
#
_entry.id   AF-A0A839PV65-F1
#
_cell.length_a   1.000
_cell.length_b   1.000
_cell.length_c   1.000
_cell.angle_alpha   90.00
_cell.angle_beta   90.00
_cell.angle_gamma   90.00
#
_symmetry.space_group_name_H-M   'P 1'
#
loop_
_entity.id
_entity.type
_entity.pdbx_description
1 polymer ?
#
loop_
_entity_poly.entity_id
_entity_poly.type
_entity_poly.pdbx_seq_one_letter_code
_entity_poly.pdbx_strand_id
1 'polypeptide(L)'
;MPQAIAGLLLPLITSSPIYFLGPAAVSAVSLGLGYAATAAALYGIQAAFKPQVDTPKPEDGKFNLRQPVPYLPFVLGRVKKGGDYVFLEERDGTAYHIIVSAGHHIKGYVEHWLHDEKLTLTANGYVDKPDHFKGDGTPLPGNTDYHVRILTRIGNDAEIPYAEVVSKFPEIWTGNHRGDGLASVLMMPDTVAQEDYLAVYPNQEPVHTAVIDGHDRIFDPRTGNLGYTTNLALFRLWHLTHPVGGKLSLSDIYLPEWIEAANVCDEIVINRSGAQERRYHGGFWFRANNDPVDVGRLMDQAAELVVYERPDGKVGVHPGKFVAPDVRLDARDIVALSFDANRRRGSNVLAVRGRYTSPENGYVTTDAAPYGDPYADDSERTRTLENQAVQSHNHMARLEKITFIRANAPRVTVVAHYHAAKNVRFRRFVRVHYPPRLEEAIVELTGRPKLSLRNLTVQFEGIVVPPTLYDFNAAVDEGEPGSTVVPLPPSGVPVPQNFDVVIQNEVVAGGATAAFARASWDFVSAALTYEFEWEPTTGGTKQAAMSKAGDSTVRSSYLADGSQYRFRLRAWSGGKASEWTEYLIRTATADPVAPAPVTGQTATGGAGQIVFSWIAPNSANYFASRIYLNIANDFATATLMATEYGAPNSPDGHTLTGVAAGAYFGWVQAINASGVPAAAAATGSITVT
;
A
#
# COMPACT_ATOMS: atom_id res chain seq x y z
N MET A 1 30.38 -8.87 56.55
CA MET A 1 31.53 -9.80 56.54
C MET A 1 30.98 -11.21 56.33
N PRO A 2 31.67 -12.11 55.60
CA PRO A 2 33.10 -12.07 55.28
C PRO A 2 33.39 -11.65 53.82
N GLN A 3 34.23 -10.63 53.59
CA GLN A 3 35.70 -10.64 53.39
C GLN A 3 36.09 -11.00 51.94
N ALA A 4 36.37 -10.04 51.04
CA ALA A 4 37.55 -9.16 50.91
C ALA A 4 38.68 -9.77 50.05
N ILE A 5 39.07 -9.08 48.97
CA ILE A 5 40.45 -8.65 48.65
C ILE A 5 40.37 -7.51 47.63
N ALA A 6 41.09 -6.44 47.95
CA ALA A 6 41.25 -5.20 47.19
C ALA A 6 42.52 -5.23 46.33
N GLY A 7 42.57 -4.35 45.33
CA GLY A 7 43.77 -4.03 44.55
C GLY A 7 43.61 -2.68 43.84
N LEU A 8 43.87 -1.61 44.58
CA LEU A 8 43.89 -0.20 44.17
C LEU A 8 45.16 0.13 43.38
N LEU A 9 45.12 1.09 42.46
CA LEU A 9 46.24 2.00 42.16
C LEU A 9 45.72 3.35 41.63
N LEU A 10 45.69 4.33 42.53
CA LEU A 10 45.67 5.77 42.27
C LEU A 10 47.11 6.26 42.02
N PRO A 11 47.28 7.45 41.43
CA PRO A 11 48.18 8.41 42.05
C PRO A 11 47.49 9.75 42.29
N LEU A 12 47.56 10.20 43.54
CA LEU A 12 47.36 11.57 44.00
C LEU A 12 48.71 12.05 44.56
N ILE A 13 49.03 13.35 44.47
CA ILE A 13 49.65 14.20 45.52
C ILE A 13 50.08 15.56 44.88
N THR A 14 49.29 16.64 45.07
CA THR A 14 49.43 17.80 46.01
C THR A 14 50.12 19.01 45.34
N SER A 15 49.86 20.31 45.58
CA SER A 15 49.26 21.12 46.68
C SER A 15 49.00 22.55 46.13
N SER A 16 47.80 23.15 46.21
CA SER A 16 47.30 24.23 47.15
C SER A 16 48.04 25.60 47.05
N PRO A 17 47.45 26.80 47.39
CA PRO A 17 46.19 27.09 48.14
C PRO A 17 45.30 28.31 47.69
N ILE A 18 44.05 28.36 48.23
CA ILE A 18 43.22 29.52 48.71
C ILE A 18 42.79 30.62 47.66
N TYR A 19 41.51 30.96 47.42
CA TYR A 19 40.53 31.69 48.28
C TYR A 19 39.08 31.45 47.85
N PHE A 20 38.19 31.31 48.84
CA PHE A 20 36.75 31.50 48.76
C PHE A 20 36.44 33.01 48.73
N LEU A 21 35.82 33.51 47.66
CA LEU A 21 35.10 34.80 47.61
C LEU A 21 34.05 34.69 46.49
N GLY A 22 32.76 34.58 46.85
CA GLY A 22 31.71 35.17 46.00
C GLY A 22 31.75 36.71 46.15
N PRO A 23 31.07 37.51 45.31
CA PRO A 23 29.98 37.23 44.38
C PRO A 23 30.26 37.79 42.96
N ALA A 24 29.26 37.79 42.08
CA ALA A 24 29.26 38.35 40.71
C ALA A 24 29.99 37.52 39.65
N ALA A 25 29.25 36.61 39.02
CA ALA A 25 29.60 36.12 37.70
C ALA A 25 29.60 37.30 36.72
N VAL A 26 30.78 37.86 36.51
CA VAL A 26 31.11 38.70 35.37
C VAL A 26 30.82 37.88 34.12
N SER A 27 29.82 38.32 33.39
CA SER A 27 29.47 37.95 32.03
C SER A 27 30.64 38.27 31.10
N ALA A 28 31.64 37.38 31.08
CA ALA A 28 32.59 37.29 29.99
C ALA A 28 31.95 36.45 28.88
N VAL A 29 31.35 37.15 27.93
CA VAL A 29 30.96 36.64 26.61
C VAL A 29 32.23 36.07 25.96
N SER A 30 32.46 34.78 26.14
CA SER A 30 33.31 33.99 25.25
C SER A 30 32.38 33.29 24.27
N LEU A 31 32.13 33.98 23.14
CA LEU A 31 31.60 33.39 21.91
C LEU A 31 32.64 32.39 21.36
N GLY A 32 32.85 31.30 22.09
CA GLY A 32 33.58 30.12 21.65
C GLY A 32 32.56 29.15 21.06
N LEU A 33 32.02 29.49 19.89
CA LEU A 33 31.34 28.54 19.02
C LEU A 33 32.37 27.49 18.61
N GLY A 34 32.54 26.47 19.47
CA GLY A 34 33.21 25.23 19.14
C GLY A 34 32.36 24.49 18.11
N TYR A 35 32.42 24.94 16.86
CA TYR A 35 31.90 24.19 15.74
C TYR A 35 32.72 22.90 15.64
N ALA A 36 32.20 21.84 16.26
CA ALA A 36 32.54 20.49 15.89
C ALA A 36 31.99 20.23 14.49
N ALA A 37 32.60 20.84 13.46
CA ALA A 37 32.46 20.46 12.07
C ALA A 37 33.15 19.10 11.87
N THR A 38 32.69 18.06 12.58
CA THR A 38 33.17 16.67 12.46
C THR A 38 33.40 16.39 10.99
N ALA A 39 34.63 16.02 10.63
CA ALA A 39 34.94 15.53 9.29
C ALA A 39 34.24 14.17 9.14
N ALA A 40 32.92 14.20 8.94
CA ALA A 40 32.01 13.08 9.10
C ALA A 40 31.70 12.37 7.77
N ALA A 41 32.66 12.36 6.84
CA ALA A 41 32.45 11.91 5.47
C ALA A 41 33.38 10.77 5.02
N LEU A 42 33.93 9.99 5.96
CA LEU A 42 34.71 8.79 5.63
C LEU A 42 34.08 7.57 6.29
N TYR A 43 32.87 7.27 5.82
CA TYR A 43 31.99 6.21 6.32
C TYR A 43 32.56 4.80 6.06
N GLY A 44 33.56 4.67 5.18
CA GLY A 44 34.24 3.42 4.90
C GLY A 44 35.00 2.82 6.09
N ILE A 45 35.31 3.53 7.18
CA ILE A 45 36.04 2.93 8.31
C ILE A 45 35.41 3.21 9.69
N GLN A 46 34.78 4.37 9.91
CA GLN A 46 34.25 4.74 11.24
C GLN A 46 32.85 4.18 11.57
N ALA A 47 32.14 3.59 10.61
CA ALA A 47 30.80 3.06 10.81
C ALA A 47 30.71 1.86 11.77
N ALA A 48 31.84 1.21 12.08
CA ALA A 48 31.87 -0.02 12.87
C ALA A 48 31.81 0.20 14.40
N PHE A 49 31.92 1.44 14.90
CA PHE A 49 31.96 1.73 16.34
C PHE A 49 30.95 2.77 16.84
N LYS A 50 30.00 3.22 15.99
CA LYS A 50 28.86 4.01 16.45
C LYS A 50 27.58 3.15 16.33
N PRO A 51 26.72 3.08 17.36
CA PRO A 51 25.40 2.49 17.22
C PRO A 51 24.63 3.15 16.07
N GLN A 52 23.73 2.38 15.48
CA GLN A 52 22.74 2.71 14.47
C GLN A 52 22.43 4.23 14.39
N VAL A 53 22.52 4.80 13.18
CA VAL A 53 22.07 6.17 12.90
C VAL A 53 20.62 6.29 13.39
N ASP A 54 20.35 7.22 14.31
CA ASP A 54 19.00 7.44 14.87
C ASP A 54 18.14 8.29 13.92
N THR A 55 18.14 7.96 12.62
CA THR A 55 17.27 8.55 11.60
C THR A 55 16.13 7.59 11.28
N PRO A 56 14.89 8.07 11.13
CA PRO A 56 13.73 7.21 10.91
C PRO A 56 13.90 6.36 9.66
N LYS A 57 13.70 5.05 9.78
CA LYS A 57 13.70 4.16 8.63
C LYS A 57 12.46 4.43 7.77
N PRO A 58 12.47 4.07 6.47
CA PRO A 58 11.28 4.18 5.63
C PRO A 58 10.05 3.52 6.25
N GLU A 59 10.23 2.38 6.94
CA GLU A 59 9.14 1.64 7.60
C GLU A 59 8.49 2.41 8.77
N ASP A 60 9.27 3.25 9.47
CA ASP A 60 8.76 4.07 10.58
C ASP A 60 7.73 5.11 10.10
N GLY A 61 7.74 5.39 8.79
CA GLY A 61 6.84 6.32 8.14
C GLY A 61 5.51 5.70 7.70
N LYS A 62 5.29 4.40 7.85
CA LYS A 62 4.11 3.72 7.27
C LYS A 62 2.82 3.86 8.07
N PHE A 63 2.89 4.35 9.30
CA PHE A 63 1.74 4.46 10.20
C PHE A 63 1.51 5.90 10.65
N ASN A 64 0.25 6.23 10.90
CA ASN A 64 -0.11 7.51 11.49
C ASN A 64 0.09 7.46 13.01
N LEU A 65 0.79 8.45 13.57
CA LEU A 65 1.08 8.48 15.00
C LEU A 65 0.07 9.34 15.75
N ARG A 66 -0.44 8.81 16.87
CA ARG A 66 -1.26 9.55 17.83
C ARG A 66 -0.44 9.80 19.08
N GLN A 67 0.08 11.02 19.22
CA GLN A 67 0.95 11.43 20.32
C GLN A 67 0.55 12.83 20.79
N PRO A 68 0.67 13.17 22.09
CA PRO A 68 0.26 14.49 22.57
C PRO A 68 1.02 15.65 21.93
N VAL A 69 2.32 15.48 21.67
CA VAL A 69 3.20 16.50 21.06
C VAL A 69 4.24 15.80 20.18
N PRO A 70 3.93 15.51 18.91
CA PRO A 70 4.89 14.93 17.98
C PRO A 70 5.91 15.98 17.51
N TYR A 71 7.15 15.56 17.26
CA TYR A 71 8.15 16.42 16.63
C TYR A 71 7.87 16.56 15.14
N LEU A 72 7.94 17.80 14.62
CA LEU A 72 7.64 18.09 13.22
C LEU A 72 8.52 17.27 12.26
N PRO A 73 7.92 16.56 11.29
CA PRO A 73 8.65 15.86 10.25
C PRO A 73 9.11 16.82 9.13
N PHE A 74 10.34 16.64 8.65
CA PHE A 74 10.90 17.30 7.48
C PHE A 74 11.07 16.27 6.36
N VAL A 75 10.55 16.58 5.18
CA VAL A 75 10.52 15.71 4.01
C VAL A 75 11.33 16.35 2.89
N LEU A 76 12.37 15.66 2.43
CA LEU A 76 13.24 16.11 1.34
C LEU A 76 13.14 15.12 0.16
N GLY A 77 12.95 15.64 -1.05
CA GLY A 77 12.74 14.82 -2.24
C GLY A 77 11.37 14.16 -2.24
N ARG A 78 11.26 12.99 -2.88
CA ARG A 78 10.01 12.22 -2.92
C ARG A 78 10.05 11.08 -1.91
N VAL A 79 9.03 10.93 -1.07
CA VAL A 79 8.92 9.82 -0.10
C VAL A 79 7.48 9.33 0.01
N LYS A 80 7.26 8.09 0.45
CA LYS A 80 5.96 7.64 0.96
C LYS A 80 5.96 7.67 2.49
N LYS A 81 5.00 8.34 3.10
CA LYS A 81 4.86 8.46 4.56
C LYS A 81 3.39 8.72 4.94
N GLY A 82 2.98 8.26 6.11
CA GLY A 82 1.85 8.78 6.88
C GLY A 82 2.24 10.04 7.65
N GLY A 83 1.44 10.43 8.63
CA GLY A 83 1.65 11.65 9.39
C GLY A 83 1.31 11.53 10.87
N ASP A 84 1.22 12.66 11.53
CA ASP A 84 0.88 12.75 12.94
C ASP A 84 -0.53 13.33 13.11
N TYR A 85 -1.37 12.68 13.91
CA TYR A 85 -2.73 13.15 14.19
C TYR A 85 -2.69 14.45 15.01
N VAL A 86 -3.40 15.47 14.51
CA VAL A 86 -3.63 16.72 15.24
C VAL A 86 -5.11 16.97 15.52
N PHE A 87 -6.00 16.22 14.86
CA PHE A 87 -7.44 16.23 15.12
C PHE A 87 -8.03 14.87 14.76
N LEU A 88 -8.89 14.34 15.63
CA LEU A 88 -9.63 13.11 15.41
C LEU A 88 -10.93 13.17 16.21
N GLU A 89 -12.03 13.53 15.57
CA GLU A 89 -13.36 13.62 16.17
C GLU A 89 -14.41 13.09 15.20
N GLU A 90 -15.57 12.71 15.72
CA GLU A 90 -16.71 12.21 14.93
C GLU A 90 -17.93 13.10 15.16
N ARG A 91 -18.70 13.32 14.10
CA ARG A 91 -20.02 13.96 14.19
C ARG A 91 -20.89 13.51 13.02
N ASP A 92 -22.15 13.20 13.31
CA ASP A 92 -23.18 12.79 12.36
C ASP A 92 -22.83 11.55 11.51
N GLY A 93 -22.01 10.64 12.06
CA GLY A 93 -21.57 9.43 11.37
C GLY A 93 -20.33 9.60 10.49
N THR A 94 -19.72 10.80 10.43
CA THR A 94 -18.45 11.02 9.71
C THR A 94 -17.32 11.25 10.71
N ALA A 95 -16.23 10.49 10.58
CA ALA A 95 -15.01 10.76 11.32
C ALA A 95 -14.16 11.81 10.59
N TYR A 96 -13.48 12.68 11.31
CA TYR A 96 -12.65 13.75 10.75
C TYR A 96 -11.23 13.64 11.27
N HIS A 97 -10.32 13.26 10.37
CA HIS A 97 -8.92 13.02 10.67
C HIS A 97 -8.08 14.14 10.07
N ILE A 98 -7.44 14.98 10.90
CA ILE A 98 -6.38 15.88 10.40
C ILE A 98 -5.02 15.27 10.74
N ILE A 99 -4.25 14.99 9.69
CA ILE A 99 -2.96 14.31 9.75
C ILE A 99 -1.91 15.25 9.16
N VAL A 100 -0.89 15.61 9.95
CA VAL A 100 0.23 16.44 9.50
C VAL A 100 1.32 15.56 8.91
N SER A 101 1.61 15.75 7.62
CA SER A 101 2.57 14.94 6.88
C SER A 101 3.98 15.56 6.87
N ALA A 102 4.06 16.89 6.83
CA ALA A 102 5.33 17.64 6.86
C ALA A 102 5.17 18.98 7.62
N GLY A 103 6.21 19.36 8.37
CA GLY A 103 6.31 20.62 9.12
C GLY A 103 6.88 21.79 8.31
N HIS A 104 6.67 21.78 7.00
CA HIS A 104 7.08 22.84 6.08
C HIS A 104 6.22 22.78 4.80
N HIS A 105 6.35 23.80 3.96
CA HIS A 105 5.75 23.81 2.63
C HIS A 105 6.31 22.68 1.76
N ILE A 106 5.43 21.91 1.14
CA ILE A 106 5.75 20.82 0.21
C ILE A 106 5.37 21.22 -1.22
N LYS A 107 6.04 20.63 -2.22
CA LYS A 107 5.63 20.79 -3.62
C LYS A 107 4.23 20.23 -3.86
N GLY A 108 3.89 19.13 -3.20
CA GLY A 108 2.54 18.58 -3.22
C GLY A 108 2.45 17.08 -2.94
N TYR A 109 1.21 16.61 -2.81
CA TYR A 109 0.89 15.18 -2.74
C TYR A 109 0.82 14.61 -4.15
N VAL A 110 1.55 13.53 -4.39
CA VAL A 110 1.64 12.85 -5.69
C VAL A 110 0.63 11.71 -5.75
N GLU A 111 0.51 10.94 -4.67
CA GLU A 111 -0.40 9.82 -4.57
C GLU A 111 -0.95 9.72 -3.14
N HIS A 112 -2.20 9.25 -3.03
CA HIS A 112 -2.82 8.91 -1.75
C HIS A 112 -3.08 7.42 -1.69
N TRP A 113 -2.98 6.88 -0.48
CA TRP A 113 -3.14 5.47 -0.20
C TRP A 113 -3.98 5.31 1.08
N LEU A 114 -4.88 4.34 1.09
CA LEU A 114 -5.53 3.85 2.31
C LEU A 114 -5.07 2.42 2.51
N HIS A 115 -4.39 2.15 3.64
CA HIS A 115 -3.64 0.92 3.85
C HIS A 115 -2.67 0.66 2.67
N ASP A 116 -2.85 -0.45 1.97
CA ASP A 116 -2.03 -0.87 0.83
C ASP A 116 -2.71 -0.61 -0.53
N GLU A 117 -3.79 0.16 -0.56
CA GLU A 117 -4.55 0.45 -1.78
C GLU A 117 -4.32 1.89 -2.26
N LYS A 118 -3.85 2.02 -3.51
CA LYS A 118 -3.67 3.32 -4.16
C LYS A 118 -5.02 3.91 -4.52
N LEU A 119 -5.19 5.20 -4.22
CA LEU A 119 -6.44 5.91 -4.45
C LEU A 119 -6.44 6.70 -5.75
N THR A 120 -7.62 6.82 -6.35
CA THR A 120 -7.93 7.85 -7.34
C THR A 120 -8.95 8.80 -6.74
N LEU A 121 -8.65 10.10 -6.72
CA LEU A 121 -9.54 11.12 -6.17
C LEU A 121 -10.27 11.88 -7.27
N THR A 122 -11.53 12.23 -7.02
CA THR A 122 -12.28 13.20 -7.81
C THR A 122 -11.74 14.62 -7.59
N ALA A 123 -12.17 15.59 -8.41
CA ALA A 123 -11.78 17.00 -8.26
C ALA A 123 -12.14 17.60 -6.89
N ASN A 124 -13.16 17.05 -6.21
CA ASN A 124 -13.61 17.51 -4.89
C ASN A 124 -13.02 16.68 -3.72
N GLY A 125 -12.10 15.76 -4.01
CA GLY A 125 -11.40 14.96 -3.01
C GLY A 125 -12.07 13.62 -2.64
N TYR A 126 -13.20 13.26 -3.24
CA TYR A 126 -13.82 11.95 -2.99
C TYR A 126 -13.00 10.81 -3.58
N VAL A 127 -12.92 9.67 -2.89
CA VAL A 127 -12.20 8.48 -3.33
C VAL A 127 -13.04 7.71 -4.37
N ASP A 128 -12.67 7.79 -5.65
CA ASP A 128 -13.35 7.10 -6.75
C ASP A 128 -12.82 5.68 -6.99
N LYS A 129 -11.54 5.44 -6.69
CA LYS A 129 -10.96 4.10 -6.67
C LYS A 129 -10.15 3.88 -5.38
N PRO A 130 -10.16 2.66 -4.82
CA PRO A 130 -10.90 1.46 -5.26
C PRO A 130 -12.43 1.56 -5.18
N ASP A 131 -13.15 0.72 -5.95
CA ASP A 131 -14.62 0.80 -6.11
C ASP A 131 -15.40 0.57 -4.82
N HIS A 132 -14.85 -0.14 -3.84
CA HIS A 132 -15.54 -0.39 -2.57
C HIS A 132 -15.65 0.86 -1.69
N PHE A 133 -14.96 1.96 -2.00
CA PHE A 133 -15.19 3.26 -1.36
C PHE A 133 -16.28 4.09 -2.06
N LYS A 134 -16.81 3.59 -3.18
CA LYS A 134 -17.92 4.21 -3.90
C LYS A 134 -19.24 3.61 -3.39
N GLY A 135 -20.19 4.47 -3.10
CA GLY A 135 -21.55 4.07 -2.79
C GLY A 135 -22.21 3.39 -3.99
N ASP A 136 -23.17 2.52 -3.71
CA ASP A 136 -23.98 1.78 -4.70
C ASP A 136 -25.08 2.65 -5.36
N GLY A 137 -25.04 3.97 -5.15
CA GLY A 137 -26.08 4.92 -5.55
C GLY A 137 -27.18 5.10 -4.50
N THR A 138 -27.08 4.47 -3.32
CA THR A 138 -27.91 4.84 -2.16
C THR A 138 -27.46 6.19 -1.59
N PRO A 139 -28.39 7.13 -1.30
CA PRO A 139 -28.02 8.44 -0.75
C PRO A 139 -27.38 8.31 0.64
N LEU A 140 -26.09 8.63 0.74
CA LEU A 140 -25.39 8.77 2.02
C LEU A 140 -25.72 10.13 2.67
N PRO A 141 -25.61 10.25 4.02
CA PRO A 141 -25.74 11.54 4.70
C PRO A 141 -24.74 12.54 4.09
N GLY A 142 -25.23 13.63 3.50
CA GLY A 142 -24.38 14.60 2.79
C GLY A 142 -24.43 14.53 1.25
N ASN A 143 -25.22 13.62 0.68
CA ASN A 143 -25.53 13.52 -0.76
C ASN A 143 -24.30 13.29 -1.66
N THR A 144 -23.45 12.34 -1.29
CA THR A 144 -22.30 11.93 -2.11
C THR A 144 -22.24 10.42 -2.24
N ASP A 145 -22.10 9.91 -3.47
CA ASP A 145 -21.96 8.48 -3.80
C ASP A 145 -20.59 7.90 -3.36
N TYR A 146 -20.00 8.37 -2.25
CA TYR A 146 -18.65 8.02 -1.83
C TYR A 146 -18.54 7.98 -0.31
N HIS A 147 -17.83 6.98 0.22
CA HIS A 147 -17.66 6.73 1.65
C HIS A 147 -16.41 7.37 2.26
N VAL A 148 -15.50 7.89 1.44
CA VAL A 148 -14.27 8.55 1.92
C VAL A 148 -13.98 9.79 1.08
N ARG A 149 -13.67 10.89 1.77
CA ARG A 149 -13.18 12.13 1.15
C ARG A 149 -11.84 12.54 1.75
N ILE A 150 -10.92 12.98 0.90
CA ILE A 150 -9.57 13.42 1.24
C ILE A 150 -9.36 14.83 0.70
N LEU A 151 -8.97 15.75 1.58
CA LEU A 151 -8.60 17.12 1.24
C LEU A 151 -7.20 17.42 1.74
N THR A 152 -6.45 18.22 1.00
CA THR A 152 -5.02 18.41 1.24
C THR A 152 -4.66 19.88 1.43
N ARG A 153 -3.66 20.12 2.28
CA ARG A 153 -2.92 21.38 2.40
C ARG A 153 -1.44 21.15 2.15
N ILE A 154 -0.82 22.05 1.42
CA ILE A 154 0.60 21.97 1.06
C ILE A 154 1.51 22.69 2.07
N GLY A 155 0.95 23.38 3.07
CA GLY A 155 1.72 24.03 4.14
C GLY A 155 2.10 25.47 3.80
N ASN A 156 1.16 26.25 3.29
CA ASN A 156 1.33 27.70 3.06
C ASN A 156 1.72 28.43 4.36
N ASP A 157 2.49 29.52 4.24
CA ASP A 157 2.95 30.30 5.41
C ASP A 157 1.77 30.85 6.22
N ALA A 158 0.68 31.20 5.53
CA ALA A 158 -0.64 31.38 6.10
C ALA A 158 -1.59 30.40 5.40
N GLU A 159 -2.04 29.38 6.11
CA GLU A 159 -2.95 28.37 5.56
C GLU A 159 -4.41 28.81 5.65
N ILE A 160 -5.27 28.16 4.87
CA ILE A 160 -6.73 28.35 4.97
C ILE A 160 -7.31 27.16 5.74
N PRO A 161 -8.03 27.35 6.87
CA PRO A 161 -8.50 26.25 7.73
C PRO A 161 -9.49 25.33 6.99
N TYR A 162 -9.69 24.10 7.49
CA TYR A 162 -10.53 23.12 6.76
C TYR A 162 -11.96 23.53 7.02
N ALA A 163 -12.64 24.06 6.00
CA ALA A 163 -13.99 24.60 6.15
C ALA A 163 -14.97 23.52 6.66
N GLU A 164 -14.78 22.28 6.23
CA GLU A 164 -15.50 21.10 6.68
C GLU A 164 -15.40 20.92 8.20
N VAL A 165 -14.19 21.02 8.77
CA VAL A 165 -13.97 20.84 10.21
C VAL A 165 -14.41 22.06 11.01
N VAL A 166 -14.15 23.28 10.52
CA VAL A 166 -14.58 24.51 11.20
C VAL A 166 -16.11 24.60 11.27
N SER A 167 -16.80 24.20 10.20
CA SER A 167 -18.27 24.20 10.18
C SER A 167 -18.87 23.11 11.06
N LYS A 168 -18.26 21.92 11.10
CA LYS A 168 -18.76 20.79 11.89
C LYS A 168 -18.41 20.86 13.36
N PHE A 169 -17.28 21.47 13.74
CA PHE A 169 -16.80 21.52 15.13
C PHE A 169 -16.45 22.95 15.59
N PRO A 170 -17.36 23.94 15.46
CA PRO A 170 -17.03 25.33 15.77
C PRO A 170 -16.71 25.55 17.26
N GLU A 171 -17.14 24.62 18.14
CA GLU A 171 -16.88 24.68 19.58
C GLU A 171 -15.42 24.40 19.95
N ILE A 172 -14.71 23.58 19.16
CA ILE A 172 -13.35 23.10 19.45
C ILE A 172 -12.34 23.43 18.34
N TRP A 173 -12.81 23.75 17.13
CA TRP A 173 -11.99 24.03 15.96
C TRP A 173 -12.48 25.26 15.21
N THR A 174 -11.88 26.40 15.52
CA THR A 174 -12.17 27.70 14.89
C THR A 174 -11.30 27.97 13.65
N GLY A 175 -11.61 29.04 12.91
CA GLY A 175 -10.82 29.50 11.76
C GLY A 175 -9.36 29.90 12.08
N ASN A 176 -8.98 29.96 13.35
CA ASN A 176 -7.58 30.17 13.77
C ASN A 176 -6.74 28.88 13.73
N HIS A 177 -7.37 27.70 13.66
CA HIS A 177 -6.70 26.40 13.57
C HIS A 177 -6.34 26.08 12.12
N ARG A 178 -5.50 26.95 11.52
CA ARG A 178 -5.15 26.91 10.09
C ARG A 178 -4.09 25.87 9.78
N GLY A 179 -3.16 25.65 10.71
CA GLY A 179 -1.98 24.82 10.47
C GLY A 179 -0.96 25.53 9.57
N ASP A 180 -0.70 26.81 9.84
CA ASP A 180 0.26 27.63 9.10
C ASP A 180 1.63 26.93 9.01
N GLY A 181 2.17 26.80 7.80
CA GLY A 181 3.43 26.12 7.50
C GLY A 181 3.39 24.59 7.59
N LEU A 182 2.22 23.97 7.84
CA LEU A 182 2.09 22.52 7.99
C LEU A 182 1.35 21.90 6.81
N ALA A 183 2.05 21.04 6.07
CA ALA A 183 1.41 20.20 5.07
C ALA A 183 0.57 19.13 5.78
N SER A 184 -0.73 19.13 5.50
CA SER A 184 -1.68 18.24 6.17
C SER A 184 -2.71 17.65 5.22
N VAL A 185 -3.34 16.57 5.68
CA VAL A 185 -4.45 15.90 5.01
C VAL A 185 -5.62 15.83 5.98
N LEU A 186 -6.80 16.20 5.49
CA LEU A 186 -8.07 15.89 6.10
C LEU A 186 -8.64 14.65 5.42
N MET A 187 -8.82 13.58 6.17
CA MET A 187 -9.53 12.37 5.72
C MET A 187 -10.86 12.28 6.46
N MET A 188 -11.93 12.03 5.71
CA MET A 188 -13.30 11.94 6.20
C MET A 188 -13.91 10.62 5.75
N PRO A 189 -13.79 9.53 6.53
CA PRO A 189 -14.56 8.32 6.29
C PRO A 189 -15.94 8.40 6.94
N ASP A 190 -16.95 7.96 6.21
CA ASP A 190 -18.34 7.88 6.66
C ASP A 190 -18.67 6.52 7.27
N THR A 191 -19.58 6.51 8.24
CA THR A 191 -20.14 5.27 8.79
C THR A 191 -21.04 4.64 7.74
N VAL A 192 -20.92 3.33 7.58
CA VAL A 192 -21.74 2.53 6.66
C VAL A 192 -22.63 1.56 7.44
N ALA A 193 -23.62 1.00 6.75
CA ALA A 193 -24.46 -0.04 7.34
C ALA A 193 -23.59 -1.20 7.85
N GLN A 194 -24.00 -1.82 8.96
CA GLN A 194 -23.22 -2.89 9.59
C GLN A 194 -22.96 -4.06 8.64
N GLU A 195 -23.92 -4.35 7.75
CA GLU A 195 -23.80 -5.37 6.72
C GLU A 195 -22.78 -5.02 5.63
N ASP A 196 -22.56 -3.75 5.34
CA ASP A 196 -21.61 -3.27 4.32
C ASP A 196 -20.24 -2.91 4.90
N TYR A 197 -20.10 -2.87 6.24
CA TYR A 197 -18.88 -2.40 6.90
C TYR A 197 -17.63 -3.12 6.41
N LEU A 198 -17.63 -4.45 6.36
CA LEU A 198 -16.47 -5.19 5.89
C LEU A 198 -16.30 -5.11 4.37
N ALA A 199 -17.38 -4.86 3.61
CA ALA A 199 -17.33 -4.62 2.17
C ALA A 199 -16.59 -3.32 1.84
N VAL A 200 -16.99 -2.21 2.48
CA VAL A 200 -16.44 -0.87 2.27
C VAL A 200 -15.09 -0.69 2.99
N TYR A 201 -14.93 -1.27 4.18
CA TYR A 201 -13.74 -1.17 5.01
C TYR A 201 -13.15 -2.56 5.34
N PRO A 202 -12.56 -3.26 4.35
CA PRO A 202 -12.04 -4.61 4.55
C PRO A 202 -10.94 -4.70 5.60
N ASN A 203 -10.16 -3.62 5.71
CA ASN A 203 -9.05 -3.47 6.65
C ASN A 203 -9.43 -2.63 7.88
N GLN A 204 -10.73 -2.52 8.18
CA GLN A 204 -11.28 -1.66 9.23
C GLN A 204 -11.04 -0.16 8.94
N GLU A 205 -10.90 0.64 9.99
CA GLU A 205 -10.71 2.10 9.91
C GLU A 205 -9.58 2.46 8.91
N PRO A 206 -9.89 3.26 7.87
CA PRO A 206 -8.92 3.62 6.86
C PRO A 206 -7.66 4.28 7.43
N VAL A 207 -6.48 3.76 7.10
CA VAL A 207 -5.20 4.36 7.47
C VAL A 207 -4.58 5.08 6.28
N HIS A 208 -4.51 6.41 6.35
CA HIS A 208 -3.95 7.24 5.29
C HIS A 208 -2.41 7.21 5.25
N THR A 209 -1.86 7.03 4.05
CA THR A 209 -0.47 7.41 3.73
C THR A 209 -0.42 8.12 2.37
N ALA A 210 0.66 8.85 2.10
CA ALA A 210 0.82 9.53 0.82
C ALA A 210 2.25 9.46 0.28
N VAL A 211 2.37 9.47 -1.05
CA VAL A 211 3.61 9.79 -1.74
C VAL A 211 3.68 11.32 -1.88
N ILE A 212 4.73 11.92 -1.35
CA ILE A 212 4.86 13.37 -1.18
C ILE A 212 6.10 13.84 -1.93
N ASP A 213 5.95 14.85 -2.79
CA ASP A 213 7.07 15.69 -3.19
C ASP A 213 7.28 16.74 -2.11
N GLY A 214 8.34 16.55 -1.31
CA GLY A 214 8.64 17.32 -0.11
C GLY A 214 9.05 18.77 -0.34
N HIS A 215 10.02 19.24 0.43
CA HIS A 215 10.36 20.65 0.51
C HIS A 215 10.71 21.24 -0.86
N ASP A 216 9.99 22.30 -1.25
CA ASP A 216 10.13 22.99 -2.53
C ASP A 216 10.79 24.37 -2.42
N ARG A 217 11.31 24.72 -1.23
CA ARG A 217 12.03 25.98 -1.01
C ARG A 217 13.50 25.74 -0.71
N ILE A 218 14.10 24.83 -1.46
CA ILE A 218 15.53 24.51 -1.34
C ILE A 218 16.31 25.45 -2.26
N PHE A 219 17.29 26.16 -1.68
CA PHE A 219 18.13 27.10 -2.42
C PHE A 219 19.14 26.38 -3.31
N ASP A 220 19.12 26.70 -4.62
CA ASP A 220 20.13 26.27 -5.58
C ASP A 220 21.11 27.42 -5.87
N PRO A 221 22.38 27.34 -5.43
CA PRO A 221 23.37 28.40 -5.63
C PRO A 221 23.76 28.63 -7.09
N ARG A 222 23.40 27.72 -8.01
CA ARG A 222 23.67 27.86 -9.45
C ARG A 222 22.71 28.81 -10.12
N THR A 223 21.46 28.84 -9.66
CA THR A 223 20.38 29.66 -10.23
C THR A 223 20.03 30.85 -9.35
N GLY A 224 20.38 30.81 -8.06
CA GLY A 224 20.00 31.81 -7.08
C GLY A 224 18.54 31.71 -6.62
N ASN A 225 17.82 30.66 -7.04
CA ASN A 225 16.40 30.50 -6.79
C ASN A 225 16.12 29.39 -5.76
N LEU A 226 14.95 29.48 -5.13
CA LEU A 226 14.38 28.42 -4.32
C LEU A 226 13.54 27.50 -5.22
N GLY A 227 13.59 26.19 -4.99
CA GLY A 227 12.78 25.24 -5.74
C GLY A 227 12.80 23.83 -5.16
N TYR A 228 11.92 22.98 -5.69
CA TYR A 228 11.95 21.55 -5.42
C TYR A 228 13.11 20.87 -6.15
N THR A 229 13.78 19.96 -5.46
CA THR A 229 14.88 19.16 -6.02
C THR A 229 14.96 17.79 -5.34
N THR A 230 15.64 16.86 -6.00
CA THR A 230 16.06 15.57 -5.42
C THR A 230 17.59 15.47 -5.30
N ASN A 231 18.30 16.57 -5.54
CA ASN A 231 19.76 16.65 -5.51
C ASN A 231 20.28 16.66 -4.07
N LEU A 232 21.04 15.62 -3.70
CA LEU A 232 21.48 15.39 -2.33
C LEU A 232 22.51 16.39 -1.81
N ALA A 233 23.31 17.02 -2.68
CA ALA A 233 24.20 18.12 -2.28
C ALA A 233 23.40 19.37 -1.88
N LEU A 234 22.29 19.65 -2.56
CA LEU A 234 21.41 20.75 -2.19
C LEU A 234 20.64 20.46 -0.90
N PHE A 235 20.26 19.21 -0.64
CA PHE A 235 19.71 18.81 0.66
C PHE A 235 20.70 19.08 1.78
N ARG A 236 21.98 18.72 1.56
CA ARG A 236 23.03 18.95 2.54
C ARG A 236 23.30 20.42 2.79
N LEU A 237 23.33 21.24 1.73
CA LEU A 237 23.46 22.69 1.84
C LEU A 237 22.31 23.29 2.63
N TRP A 238 21.07 22.95 2.29
CA TRP A 238 19.88 23.39 3.03
C TRP A 238 19.96 22.97 4.50
N HIS A 239 20.33 21.73 4.79
CA HIS A 239 20.45 21.24 6.15
C HIS A 239 21.53 22.01 6.95
N LEU A 240 22.65 22.39 6.34
CA LEU A 240 23.66 23.22 7.00
C LEU A 240 23.15 24.63 7.37
N THR A 241 22.27 25.20 6.55
CA THR A 241 21.76 26.56 6.76
C THR A 241 20.41 26.63 7.46
N HIS A 242 19.74 25.49 7.67
CA HIS A 242 18.42 25.42 8.30
C HIS A 242 18.50 25.30 9.85
N PRO A 243 17.51 25.82 10.60
CA PRO A 243 17.41 25.66 12.05
C PRO A 243 17.46 24.24 12.60
N VAL A 244 17.03 23.26 11.80
CA VAL A 244 17.04 21.83 12.18
C VAL A 244 18.35 21.12 11.85
N GLY A 245 19.33 21.86 11.33
CA GLY A 245 20.65 21.33 11.04
C GLY A 245 21.76 22.22 11.58
N GLY A 246 22.61 22.74 10.68
CA GLY A 246 23.85 23.44 11.04
C GLY A 246 23.67 24.88 11.54
N LYS A 247 22.52 25.52 11.28
CA LYS A 247 22.23 26.93 11.64
C LYS A 247 23.26 27.94 11.10
N LEU A 248 23.94 27.60 10.01
CA LEU A 248 24.92 28.48 9.39
C LEU A 248 24.24 29.52 8.49
N SER A 249 24.86 30.69 8.36
CA SER A 249 24.44 31.66 7.36
C SER A 249 25.01 31.31 5.99
N LEU A 250 24.35 31.74 4.91
CA LEU A 250 24.91 31.58 3.56
C LEU A 250 26.28 32.28 3.41
N SER A 251 26.58 33.32 4.20
CA SER A 251 27.89 33.97 4.22
C SER A 251 29.02 33.08 4.77
N ASP A 252 28.69 32.10 5.61
CA ASP A 252 29.63 31.11 6.15
C ASP A 252 29.93 30.00 5.13
N ILE A 253 29.19 29.95 4.02
CA ILE A 253 29.31 28.89 3.00
C ILE A 253 30.16 29.37 1.82
N TYR A 254 31.07 28.52 1.35
CA TYR A 254 31.80 28.75 0.11
C TYR A 254 31.03 28.18 -1.09
N LEU A 255 30.06 28.95 -1.59
CA LEU A 255 29.11 28.53 -2.63
C LEU A 255 29.72 27.93 -3.92
N PRO A 256 30.90 28.34 -4.43
CA PRO A 256 31.45 27.74 -5.64
C PRO A 256 31.68 26.22 -5.55
N GLU A 257 32.06 25.70 -4.39
CA GLU A 257 32.21 24.25 -4.20
C GLU A 257 30.86 23.53 -4.08
N TRP A 258 29.85 24.19 -3.53
CA TRP A 258 28.49 23.65 -3.47
C TRP A 258 27.80 23.63 -4.84
N ILE A 259 28.09 24.62 -5.69
CA ILE A 259 27.72 24.62 -7.11
C ILE A 259 28.31 23.38 -7.79
N GLU A 260 29.59 23.12 -7.57
CA GLU A 260 30.26 21.96 -8.16
C GLU A 260 29.70 20.64 -7.64
N ALA A 261 29.42 20.54 -6.33
CA ALA A 261 28.78 19.36 -5.75
C ALA A 261 27.39 19.11 -6.33
N ALA A 262 26.59 20.17 -6.52
CA ALA A 262 25.28 20.05 -7.17
C ALA A 262 25.41 19.59 -8.64
N ASN A 263 26.39 20.11 -9.39
CA ASN A 263 26.66 19.66 -10.76
C ASN A 263 27.07 18.19 -10.83
N VAL A 264 27.91 17.73 -9.89
CA VAL A 264 28.33 16.31 -9.81
C VAL A 264 27.15 15.41 -9.49
N CYS A 265 26.26 15.81 -8.58
CA CYS A 265 25.04 15.06 -8.31
C CYS A 265 24.14 14.94 -9.56
N ASP A 266 24.10 15.98 -10.39
CA ASP A 266 23.32 16.03 -11.62
C ASP A 266 24.00 15.30 -12.81
N GLU A 267 25.22 14.79 -12.71
CA GLU A 267 25.84 14.05 -13.82
C GLU A 267 24.98 12.84 -14.23
N ILE A 268 24.87 12.59 -15.53
CA ILE A 268 24.11 11.44 -16.05
C ILE A 268 24.96 10.18 -15.93
N VAL A 269 24.37 9.14 -15.33
CA VAL A 269 24.91 7.78 -15.28
C VAL A 269 23.95 6.82 -15.98
N ILE A 270 24.49 5.70 -16.45
CA ILE A 270 23.72 4.64 -17.12
C ILE A 270 23.57 3.48 -16.14
N ASN A 271 22.35 2.95 -15.99
CA ASN A 271 22.08 1.77 -15.18
C ASN A 271 22.21 0.47 -15.98
N ARG A 272 22.06 -0.69 -15.32
CA ARG A 272 22.18 -2.02 -15.95
C ARG A 272 21.24 -2.23 -17.14
N SER A 273 20.07 -1.61 -17.10
CA SER A 273 19.06 -1.68 -18.18
C SER A 273 19.36 -0.73 -19.36
N GLY A 274 20.42 0.08 -19.28
CA GLY A 274 20.77 1.09 -20.28
C GLY A 274 20.02 2.42 -20.11
N ALA A 275 19.19 2.57 -19.07
CA ALA A 275 18.47 3.81 -18.80
C ALA A 275 19.38 4.86 -18.14
N GLN A 276 19.08 6.13 -18.43
CA GLN A 276 19.77 7.27 -17.83
C GLN A 276 19.15 7.64 -16.50
N GLU A 277 19.99 7.87 -15.49
CA GLU A 277 19.59 8.49 -14.23
C GLU A 277 20.65 9.50 -13.76
N ARG A 278 20.32 10.30 -12.75
CA ARG A 278 21.25 11.28 -12.18
C ARG A 278 22.13 10.63 -11.11
N ARG A 279 23.39 11.04 -11.02
CA ARG A 279 24.43 10.41 -10.20
C ARG A 279 24.02 10.30 -8.72
N TYR A 280 23.66 11.41 -8.06
CA TYR A 280 23.38 11.42 -6.62
C TYR A 280 22.07 12.13 -6.30
N HIS A 281 20.97 11.41 -6.56
CA HIS A 281 19.62 11.87 -6.26
C HIS A 281 18.91 10.90 -5.32
N GLY A 282 17.93 11.43 -4.59
CA GLY A 282 17.11 10.62 -3.71
C GLY A 282 16.11 11.44 -2.90
N GLY A 283 15.69 10.85 -1.78
CA GLY A 283 14.66 11.42 -0.92
C GLY A 283 14.58 10.66 0.39
N PHE A 284 14.32 11.39 1.47
CA PHE A 284 14.09 10.82 2.80
C PHE A 284 13.38 11.84 3.68
N TRP A 285 13.06 11.41 4.90
CA TRP A 285 12.47 12.28 5.89
C TRP A 285 13.14 12.05 7.25
N PHE A 286 13.04 13.04 8.12
CA PHE A 286 13.50 12.98 9.50
C PHE A 286 12.59 13.89 10.34
N ARG A 287 12.75 13.86 11.67
CA ARG A 287 12.04 14.74 12.60
C ARG A 287 12.99 15.77 13.17
N ALA A 288 12.44 16.90 13.61
CA ALA A 288 13.21 18.02 14.17
C ALA A 288 14.08 17.66 15.39
N ASN A 289 13.79 16.55 16.08
CA ASN A 289 14.55 16.07 17.24
C ASN A 289 15.65 15.06 16.89
N ASN A 290 15.75 14.59 15.63
CA ASN A 290 16.86 13.72 15.24
C ASN A 290 18.17 14.51 15.33
N ASP A 291 19.27 13.82 15.67
CA ASP A 291 20.58 14.44 15.76
C ASP A 291 21.00 15.00 14.38
N PRO A 292 21.21 16.33 14.26
CA PRO A 292 21.68 16.96 13.03
C PRO A 292 22.96 16.33 12.46
N VAL A 293 23.84 15.84 13.31
CA VAL A 293 25.08 15.18 12.87
C VAL A 293 24.74 13.90 12.11
N ASP A 294 23.80 13.12 12.60
CA ASP A 294 23.40 11.85 11.99
C ASP A 294 22.60 12.06 10.70
N VAL A 295 21.69 13.05 10.67
CA VAL A 295 20.98 13.46 9.44
C VAL A 295 21.96 13.97 8.37
N GLY A 296 22.89 14.86 8.75
CA GLY A 296 23.91 15.36 7.84
C GLY A 296 24.82 14.24 7.32
N ARG A 297 25.18 13.29 8.19
CA ARG A 297 26.02 12.13 7.84
C ARG A 297 25.34 11.19 6.85
N LEU A 298 24.01 11.01 6.95
CA LEU A 298 23.22 10.25 5.98
C LEU A 298 23.32 10.87 4.58
N MET A 299 23.15 12.19 4.48
CA MET A 299 23.28 12.95 3.22
C MET A 299 24.72 12.92 2.67
N ASP A 300 25.72 13.09 3.55
CA ASP A 300 27.14 13.07 3.18
C ASP A 300 27.53 11.71 2.57
N GLN A 301 27.05 10.60 3.15
CA GLN A 301 27.25 9.26 2.60
C GLN A 301 26.49 9.05 1.28
N ALA A 302 25.24 9.50 1.18
CA ALA A 302 24.42 9.30 -0.01
C ALA A 302 24.98 10.04 -1.25
N ALA A 303 25.64 11.19 -1.08
CA ALA A 303 26.24 11.94 -2.19
C ALA A 303 27.77 11.90 -2.22
N GLU A 304 28.41 11.06 -1.40
CA GLU A 304 29.86 10.94 -1.29
C GLU A 304 30.56 12.29 -1.01
N LEU A 305 29.91 13.18 -0.26
CA LEU A 305 30.37 14.54 0.02
C LEU A 305 31.34 14.57 1.20
N VAL A 306 32.42 15.34 1.09
CA VAL A 306 33.31 15.63 2.24
C VAL A 306 33.24 17.11 2.59
N VAL A 307 32.44 17.44 3.61
CA VAL A 307 32.33 18.79 4.16
C VAL A 307 33.58 19.13 4.99
N TYR A 308 34.15 20.31 4.77
CA TYR A 308 35.38 20.73 5.44
C TYR A 308 35.41 22.24 5.68
N GLU A 309 36.24 22.67 6.64
CA GLU A 309 36.54 24.08 6.87
C GLU A 309 37.70 24.52 5.99
N ARG A 310 37.47 25.58 5.20
CA ARG A 310 38.45 26.16 4.29
C ARG A 310 39.43 27.08 5.03
N PRO A 311 40.56 27.45 4.40
CA PRO A 311 41.53 28.39 5.00
C PRO A 311 40.96 29.79 5.31
N ASP A 312 39.88 30.18 4.63
CA ASP A 312 39.16 31.46 4.82
C ASP A 312 38.08 31.39 5.90
N GLY A 313 37.98 30.27 6.63
CA GLY A 313 36.98 30.05 7.69
C GLY A 313 35.60 29.66 7.18
N LYS A 314 35.40 29.58 5.85
CA LYS A 314 34.12 29.17 5.26
C LYS A 314 33.99 27.65 5.20
N VAL A 315 32.75 27.18 5.13
CA VAL A 315 32.43 25.76 4.94
C VAL A 315 32.42 25.43 3.45
N GLY A 316 33.37 24.59 3.06
CA GLY A 316 33.52 24.02 1.73
C GLY A 316 33.05 22.56 1.66
N VAL A 317 33.02 22.01 0.45
CA VAL A 317 32.65 20.62 0.20
C VAL A 317 33.49 20.03 -0.93
N HIS A 318 34.04 18.84 -0.73
CA HIS A 318 34.55 18.03 -1.85
C HIS A 318 33.40 17.21 -2.42
N PRO A 319 33.11 17.31 -3.73
CA PRO A 319 32.04 16.54 -4.34
C PRO A 319 32.38 15.04 -4.40
N GLY A 320 31.35 14.21 -4.59
CA GLY A 320 31.45 12.76 -4.72
C GLY A 320 32.07 12.28 -6.05
N LYS A 321 33.21 12.83 -6.44
CA LYS A 321 33.98 12.41 -7.61
C LYS A 321 35.48 12.40 -7.34
N PHE A 322 36.23 11.73 -8.21
CA PHE A 322 37.68 11.81 -8.20
C PHE A 322 38.14 13.20 -8.61
N VAL A 323 39.05 13.78 -7.81
CA VAL A 323 39.76 15.02 -8.13
C VAL A 323 41.25 14.72 -8.04
N ALA A 324 41.99 14.99 -9.12
CA ALA A 324 43.42 14.77 -9.16
C ALA A 324 44.12 15.55 -8.02
N PRO A 325 44.99 14.91 -7.21
CA PRO A 325 45.69 15.61 -6.14
C PRO A 325 46.56 16.74 -6.69
N ASP A 326 46.43 17.93 -6.10
CA ASP A 326 47.30 19.09 -6.34
C ASP A 326 48.46 19.18 -5.33
N VAL A 327 48.35 18.47 -4.20
CA VAL A 327 49.45 18.29 -3.25
C VAL A 327 50.18 17.00 -3.57
N ARG A 328 51.48 17.12 -3.86
CA ARG A 328 52.41 15.99 -4.03
C ARG A 328 53.51 16.08 -2.97
N LEU A 329 53.63 15.05 -2.14
CA LEU A 329 54.70 14.88 -1.16
C LEU A 329 55.70 13.84 -1.69
N ASP A 330 56.99 14.18 -1.70
CA ASP A 330 58.05 13.24 -2.02
C ASP A 330 58.84 12.82 -0.76
N ALA A 331 59.82 11.93 -0.93
CA ALA A 331 60.57 11.37 0.18
C ALA A 331 61.28 12.41 1.06
N ARG A 332 61.65 13.59 0.53
CA ARG A 332 62.31 14.65 1.32
C ARG A 332 61.34 15.43 2.20
N ASP A 333 60.05 15.38 1.87
CA ASP A 333 58.99 16.06 2.62
C ASP A 333 58.53 15.25 3.84
N ILE A 334 58.84 13.95 3.86
CA ILE A 334 58.30 12.96 4.79
C ILE A 334 59.31 12.68 5.91
N VAL A 335 58.89 12.95 7.14
CA VAL A 335 59.66 12.67 8.36
C VAL A 335 59.47 11.22 8.81
N ALA A 336 58.23 10.73 8.77
CA ALA A 336 57.91 9.36 9.16
C ALA A 336 56.72 8.83 8.34
N LEU A 337 56.76 7.53 8.03
CA LEU A 337 55.70 6.86 7.28
C LEU A 337 55.44 5.47 7.86
N SER A 338 54.17 5.22 8.18
CA SER A 338 53.64 3.90 8.51
C SER A 338 52.74 3.43 7.37
N PHE A 339 52.94 2.19 6.92
CA PHE A 339 52.18 1.57 5.84
C PHE A 339 51.68 0.20 6.27
N ASP A 340 50.38 -0.01 6.18
CA ASP A 340 49.73 -1.30 6.38
C ASP A 340 49.06 -1.72 5.06
N ALA A 341 49.53 -2.82 4.48
CA ALA A 341 48.97 -3.35 3.23
C ALA A 341 47.53 -3.89 3.38
N ASN A 342 46.96 -3.90 4.59
CA ASN A 342 45.59 -4.33 4.89
C ASN A 342 45.28 -5.77 4.42
N ARG A 343 46.23 -6.70 4.58
CA ARG A 343 46.10 -8.11 4.15
C ARG A 343 45.45 -9.03 5.19
N ARG A 344 45.02 -8.50 6.33
CA ARG A 344 44.51 -9.29 7.45
C ARG A 344 43.06 -9.67 7.17
N ARG A 345 42.70 -10.94 7.39
CA ARG A 345 41.31 -11.43 7.24
C ARG A 345 40.31 -10.66 8.12
N GLY A 346 40.72 -10.22 9.31
CA GLY A 346 39.83 -9.47 10.20
C GLY A 346 39.52 -8.03 9.77
N SER A 347 40.19 -7.49 8.75
CA SER A 347 40.01 -6.09 8.33
C SER A 347 39.57 -5.92 6.88
N ASN A 348 39.77 -6.92 6.03
CA ASN A 348 39.33 -6.90 4.63
C ASN A 348 37.94 -7.57 4.49
N VAL A 349 37.24 -7.23 3.41
CA VAL A 349 35.90 -7.74 3.11
C VAL A 349 35.87 -8.47 1.77
N LEU A 350 35.04 -9.50 1.69
CA LEU A 350 34.77 -10.27 0.48
C LEU A 350 33.66 -9.68 -0.38
N ALA A 351 32.68 -9.07 0.29
CA ALA A 351 31.59 -8.36 -0.38
C ALA A 351 31.02 -7.25 0.49
N VAL A 352 30.36 -6.30 -0.15
CA VAL A 352 29.49 -5.31 0.47
C VAL A 352 28.05 -5.63 0.08
N ARG A 353 27.13 -5.52 1.03
CA ARG A 353 25.68 -5.68 0.85
C ARG A 353 25.00 -4.33 1.05
N GLY A 354 24.36 -3.83 0.00
CA GLY A 354 23.69 -2.54 -0.03
C GLY A 354 22.23 -2.65 0.35
N ARG A 355 21.71 -1.65 1.06
CA ARG A 355 20.29 -1.49 1.39
C ARG A 355 19.85 -0.07 1.12
N TYR A 356 18.79 0.06 0.34
CA TYR A 356 18.26 1.35 -0.11
C TYR A 356 16.73 1.37 0.00
N THR A 357 16.14 2.56 -0.06
CA THR A 357 14.69 2.74 -0.05
C THR A 357 14.16 2.56 -1.47
N SER A 358 13.42 1.50 -1.77
CA SER A 358 12.95 1.18 -3.12
C SER A 358 11.59 1.84 -3.43
N PRO A 359 11.50 2.85 -4.32
CA PRO A 359 10.22 3.43 -4.72
C PRO A 359 9.31 2.42 -5.44
N GLU A 360 9.88 1.52 -6.24
CA GLU A 360 9.17 0.46 -6.96
C GLU A 360 8.50 -0.56 -6.03
N ASN A 361 9.09 -0.83 -4.85
CA ASN A 361 8.53 -1.71 -3.83
C ASN A 361 7.69 -0.96 -2.78
N GLY A 362 7.22 0.26 -3.09
CA GLY A 362 6.38 1.05 -2.18
C GLY A 362 7.14 1.80 -1.09
N TYR A 363 8.37 2.23 -1.38
CA TYR A 363 9.29 2.95 -0.47
C TYR A 363 9.66 2.15 0.77
N VAL A 364 10.09 0.91 0.57
CA VAL A 364 10.55 0.01 1.63
C VAL A 364 12.05 -0.25 1.49
N THR A 365 12.71 -0.56 2.60
CA THR A 365 14.12 -0.96 2.57
C THR A 365 14.25 -2.28 1.82
N THR A 366 15.02 -2.28 0.74
CA THR A 366 15.29 -3.45 -0.10
C THR A 366 16.80 -3.64 -0.23
N ASP A 367 17.23 -4.90 -0.35
CA ASP A 367 18.62 -5.24 -0.61
C ASP A 367 18.99 -4.98 -2.09
N ALA A 368 20.15 -4.38 -2.32
CA ALA A 368 20.78 -4.32 -3.64
C ALA A 368 21.55 -5.61 -3.93
N ALA A 369 21.91 -5.82 -5.20
CA ALA A 369 22.81 -6.90 -5.56
C ALA A 369 24.19 -6.67 -4.90
N PRO A 370 24.73 -7.64 -4.14
CA PRO A 370 25.97 -7.42 -3.40
C PRO A 370 27.16 -7.20 -4.34
N TYR A 371 28.01 -6.23 -4.01
CA TYR A 371 29.27 -6.03 -4.73
C TYR A 371 30.40 -6.90 -4.13
N GLY A 372 31.02 -7.73 -4.98
CA GLY A 372 32.03 -8.71 -4.57
C GLY A 372 31.47 -10.13 -4.48
N ASP A 373 32.28 -11.06 -3.97
CA ASP A 373 31.88 -12.46 -3.84
C ASP A 373 31.86 -12.87 -2.36
N PRO A 374 30.67 -12.86 -1.71
CA PRO A 374 30.56 -13.25 -0.30
C PRO A 374 30.85 -14.73 -0.05
N TYR A 375 30.93 -15.56 -1.10
CA TYR A 375 31.08 -17.02 -1.03
C TYR A 375 32.45 -17.50 -1.52
N ALA A 376 33.40 -16.58 -1.73
CA ALA A 376 34.75 -16.92 -2.17
C ALA A 376 35.50 -17.83 -1.18
N ASP A 377 35.15 -17.76 0.12
CA ASP A 377 35.64 -18.64 1.19
C ASP A 377 34.62 -18.71 2.36
N ASP A 378 34.84 -19.61 3.33
CA ASP A 378 33.96 -19.83 4.50
C ASP A 378 34.12 -18.79 5.62
N SER A 379 34.81 -17.67 5.41
CA SER A 379 35.12 -16.70 6.48
C SER A 379 34.07 -15.60 6.68
N GLU A 380 32.98 -15.60 5.90
CA GLU A 380 31.81 -14.72 6.03
C GLU A 380 32.15 -13.22 6.21
N ARG A 381 33.17 -12.72 5.49
CA ARG A 381 33.65 -11.33 5.62
C ARG A 381 32.83 -10.35 4.79
N THR A 382 31.56 -10.18 5.12
CA THR A 382 30.68 -9.22 4.44
C THR A 382 30.50 -7.94 5.25
N ARG A 383 30.18 -6.85 4.56
CA ARG A 383 29.85 -5.58 5.20
C ARG A 383 28.51 -5.05 4.68
N THR A 384 27.67 -4.56 5.57
CA THR A 384 26.42 -3.90 5.17
C THR A 384 26.62 -2.40 5.01
N LEU A 385 26.10 -1.86 3.93
CA LEU A 385 25.94 -0.45 3.66
C LEU A 385 24.43 -0.16 3.54
N GLU A 386 23.89 0.65 4.44
CA GLU A 386 22.48 1.02 4.43
C GLU A 386 22.35 2.53 4.38
N ASN A 387 21.55 3.05 3.44
CA ASN A 387 21.27 4.47 3.36
C ASN A 387 19.83 4.74 2.87
N GLN A 388 19.06 5.37 3.75
CA GLN A 388 17.63 5.64 3.58
C GLN A 388 17.34 6.70 2.51
N ALA A 389 18.29 7.61 2.25
CA ALA A 389 18.15 8.66 1.25
C ALA A 389 18.37 8.18 -0.18
N VAL A 390 19.01 7.03 -0.36
CA VAL A 390 19.23 6.42 -1.67
C VAL A 390 17.97 5.71 -2.13
N GLN A 391 17.53 6.03 -3.34
CA GLN A 391 16.26 5.54 -3.92
C GLN A 391 16.42 4.81 -5.27
N SER A 392 17.64 4.44 -5.63
CA SER A 392 17.94 3.70 -6.85
C SER A 392 18.95 2.60 -6.56
N HIS A 393 18.71 1.44 -7.17
CA HIS A 393 19.60 0.28 -7.10
C HIS A 393 21.01 0.62 -7.58
N ASN A 394 21.14 1.21 -8.78
CA ASN A 394 22.42 1.61 -9.36
C ASN A 394 23.19 2.60 -8.47
N HIS A 395 22.47 3.54 -7.84
CA HIS A 395 23.06 4.48 -6.91
C HIS A 395 23.65 3.73 -5.70
N MET A 396 22.92 2.79 -5.11
CA MET A 396 23.45 1.96 -4.02
C MET A 396 24.65 1.11 -4.47
N ALA A 397 24.58 0.46 -5.64
CA ALA A 397 25.66 -0.37 -6.19
C ALA A 397 26.98 0.40 -6.40
N ARG A 398 26.89 1.67 -6.82
CA ARG A 398 28.07 2.56 -6.91
C ARG A 398 28.69 2.81 -5.55
N LEU A 399 27.88 3.06 -4.52
CA LEU A 399 28.37 3.25 -3.15
C LEU A 399 28.95 1.95 -2.57
N GLU A 400 28.39 0.78 -2.90
CA GLU A 400 28.92 -0.52 -2.52
C GLU A 400 30.32 -0.75 -3.10
N LYS A 401 30.52 -0.49 -4.39
CA LYS A 401 31.84 -0.60 -5.05
C LYS A 401 32.87 0.31 -4.38
N ILE A 402 32.53 1.59 -4.16
CA ILE A 402 33.41 2.54 -3.48
C ILE A 402 33.74 2.03 -2.05
N THR A 403 32.74 1.55 -1.33
CA THR A 403 32.91 1.01 0.04
C THR A 403 33.79 -0.23 0.04
N PHE A 404 33.64 -1.12 -0.94
CA PHE A 404 34.43 -2.32 -1.11
C PHE A 404 35.90 -2.00 -1.34
N ILE A 405 36.19 -1.07 -2.28
CA ILE A 405 37.56 -0.62 -2.57
C ILE A 405 38.19 -0.01 -1.31
N ARG A 406 37.46 0.87 -0.60
CA ARG A 406 37.96 1.52 0.62
C ARG A 406 38.19 0.56 1.77
N ALA A 407 37.31 -0.41 1.96
CA ALA A 407 37.45 -1.41 3.03
C ALA A 407 38.70 -2.29 2.83
N ASN A 408 39.04 -2.56 1.57
CA ASN A 408 40.19 -3.40 1.18
C ASN A 408 41.47 -2.60 0.89
N ALA A 409 41.42 -1.26 0.90
CA ALA A 409 42.55 -0.41 0.58
C ALA A 409 43.68 -0.51 1.64
N PRO A 410 44.96 -0.42 1.22
CA PRO A 410 46.09 -0.22 2.13
C PRO A 410 45.92 1.06 2.95
N ARG A 411 46.38 1.05 4.20
CA ARG A 411 46.31 2.18 5.13
C ARG A 411 47.69 2.81 5.28
N VAL A 412 47.73 4.14 5.38
CA VAL A 412 48.97 4.89 5.55
C VAL A 412 48.80 5.97 6.61
N THR A 413 49.86 6.16 7.41
CA THR A 413 50.02 7.34 8.26
C THR A 413 51.31 8.03 7.86
N VAL A 414 51.23 9.32 7.55
CA VAL A 414 52.37 10.13 7.11
C VAL A 414 52.55 11.30 8.08
N VAL A 415 53.79 11.51 8.50
CA VAL A 415 54.25 12.74 9.17
C VAL A 415 55.16 13.46 8.20
N ALA A 416 54.79 14.66 7.79
CA ALA A 416 55.52 15.45 6.82
C ALA A 416 55.87 16.84 7.37
N HIS A 417 56.91 17.46 6.82
CA HIS A 417 57.28 18.83 7.14
C HIS A 417 56.15 19.80 6.80
N TYR A 418 55.90 20.77 7.68
CA TYR A 418 54.79 21.71 7.56
C TYR A 418 54.75 22.43 6.22
N HIS A 419 55.89 22.92 5.72
CA HIS A 419 55.92 23.72 4.48
C HIS A 419 55.39 22.96 3.26
N ALA A 420 55.70 21.67 3.14
CA ALA A 420 55.21 20.81 2.07
C ALA A 420 53.74 20.38 2.29
N ALA A 421 53.37 20.10 3.56
CA ALA A 421 52.07 19.51 3.89
C ALA A 421 51.00 20.52 4.36
N LYS A 422 51.28 21.83 4.38
CA LYS A 422 50.36 22.87 4.90
C LYS A 422 48.96 22.85 4.28
N ASN A 423 48.84 22.41 3.03
CA ASN A 423 47.57 22.36 2.29
C ASN A 423 46.84 21.01 2.40
N VAL A 424 47.46 19.98 2.99
CA VAL A 424 46.88 18.63 3.08
C VAL A 424 45.52 18.65 3.79
N ARG A 425 45.34 19.50 4.81
CA ARG A 425 44.08 19.62 5.56
C ARG A 425 42.88 20.00 4.68
N PHE A 426 43.10 20.64 3.54
CA PHE A 426 42.04 21.18 2.67
C PHE A 426 41.79 20.31 1.44
N ARG A 427 42.32 19.07 1.41
CA ARG A 427 42.21 18.15 0.27
C ARG A 427 41.63 16.83 0.71
N ARG A 428 40.82 16.23 -0.17
CA ARG A 428 40.37 14.84 -0.01
C ARG A 428 41.47 13.86 -0.41
N PHE A 429 42.19 14.16 -1.49
CA PHE A 429 43.25 13.30 -2.04
C PHE A 429 44.60 14.01 -2.04
N VAL A 430 45.65 13.28 -1.67
CA VAL A 430 47.05 13.73 -1.69
C VAL A 430 47.89 12.69 -2.43
N ARG A 431 48.87 13.14 -3.22
CA ARG A 431 49.81 12.25 -3.91
C ARG A 431 51.06 12.08 -3.07
N VAL A 432 51.49 10.84 -2.85
CA VAL A 432 52.66 10.49 -2.04
C VAL A 432 53.62 9.63 -2.85
N HIS A 433 54.87 10.09 -2.96
CA HIS A 433 55.95 9.39 -3.63
C HIS A 433 57.06 9.05 -2.61
N TYR A 434 57.00 7.85 -2.06
CA TYR A 434 57.96 7.26 -1.13
C TYR A 434 58.32 5.81 -1.54
N PRO A 435 59.15 5.62 -2.58
CA PRO A 435 59.54 4.28 -3.02
C PRO A 435 60.33 3.51 -1.95
N PRO A 436 60.24 2.16 -1.92
CA PRO A 436 59.41 1.31 -2.78
C PRO A 436 57.98 1.12 -2.25
N ARG A 437 57.60 1.76 -1.13
CA ARG A 437 56.32 1.48 -0.45
C ARG A 437 55.13 2.19 -1.11
N LEU A 438 55.34 3.43 -1.56
CA LEU A 438 54.33 4.24 -2.22
C LEU A 438 54.95 4.89 -3.46
N GLU A 439 54.59 4.44 -4.64
CA GLU A 439 55.08 5.02 -5.89
C GLU A 439 53.94 5.80 -6.56
N GLU A 440 54.02 7.14 -6.49
CA GLU A 440 52.96 8.04 -6.99
C GLU A 440 51.56 7.68 -6.46
N ALA A 441 51.51 7.16 -5.23
CA ALA A 441 50.29 6.65 -4.63
C ALA A 441 49.32 7.79 -4.31
N ILE A 442 48.04 7.57 -4.60
CA ILE A 442 46.97 8.50 -4.24
C ILE A 442 46.41 8.08 -2.88
N VAL A 443 46.49 8.99 -1.91
CA VAL A 443 46.01 8.79 -0.55
C VAL A 443 44.73 9.59 -0.36
N GLU A 444 43.61 8.91 -0.17
CA GLU A 444 42.36 9.51 0.34
C GLU A 444 42.50 9.68 1.85
N LEU A 445 42.35 10.90 2.34
CA LEU A 445 42.44 11.18 3.77
C LEU A 445 41.27 10.53 4.51
N THR A 446 41.54 9.87 5.64
CA THR A 446 40.50 9.18 6.45
C THR A 446 40.25 9.85 7.80
N GLY A 447 41.18 10.70 8.23
CA GLY A 447 41.10 11.45 9.48
C GLY A 447 41.51 12.90 9.29
N ARG A 448 41.28 13.73 10.31
CA ARG A 448 41.67 15.14 10.28
C ARG A 448 43.20 15.29 10.42
N PRO A 449 43.88 15.96 9.49
CA PRO A 449 45.31 16.22 9.63
C PRO A 449 45.64 17.06 10.87
N LYS A 450 46.59 16.57 11.67
CA LYS A 450 47.05 17.17 12.93
C LYS A 450 48.29 18.01 12.69
N LEU A 451 48.28 19.26 13.15
CA LEU A 451 49.41 20.19 13.07
C LEU A 451 50.18 20.18 14.39
N SER A 452 51.49 19.95 14.33
CA SER A 452 52.40 20.16 15.45
C SER A 452 53.21 21.44 15.22
N LEU A 453 52.92 22.48 16.01
CA LEU A 453 53.67 23.74 15.96
C LEU A 453 55.07 23.59 16.59
N ARG A 454 55.22 22.70 17.57
CA ARG A 454 56.51 22.42 18.23
C ARG A 454 57.52 21.81 17.27
N ASN A 455 57.07 20.87 16.45
CA ASN A 455 57.94 20.13 15.52
C ASN A 455 57.82 20.63 14.08
N LEU A 456 56.96 21.62 13.81
CA LEU A 456 56.60 22.11 12.47
C LEU A 456 56.29 20.96 11.49
N THR A 457 55.40 20.05 11.89
CA THR A 457 54.99 18.89 11.11
C THR A 457 53.48 18.79 11.00
N VAL A 458 53.01 18.16 9.91
CA VAL A 458 51.62 17.75 9.72
C VAL A 458 51.58 16.23 9.69
N GLN A 459 50.74 15.65 10.55
CA GLN A 459 50.43 14.23 10.54
C GLN A 459 49.05 14.01 9.94
N PHE A 460 48.94 13.07 9.00
CA PHE A 460 47.66 12.65 8.46
C PHE A 460 47.61 11.13 8.25
N GLU A 461 46.40 10.61 8.20
CA GLU A 461 46.10 9.20 7.97
C GLU A 461 45.13 9.06 6.81
N GLY A 462 45.28 7.98 6.05
CA GLY A 462 44.53 7.78 4.83
C GLY A 462 44.60 6.35 4.33
N ILE A 463 43.92 6.13 3.22
CA ILE A 463 43.92 4.88 2.47
C ILE A 463 44.43 5.12 1.06
N VAL A 464 45.12 4.13 0.51
CA VAL A 464 45.62 4.18 -0.87
C VAL A 464 44.50 3.74 -1.81
N VAL A 465 44.07 4.63 -2.70
CA VAL A 465 42.97 4.38 -3.63
C VAL A 465 43.44 4.55 -5.08
N PRO A 466 42.85 3.82 -6.04
CA PRO A 466 43.17 4.02 -7.45
C PRO A 466 42.53 5.32 -7.96
N PRO A 467 43.07 5.92 -9.05
CA PRO A 467 42.41 7.04 -9.72
C PRO A 467 41.03 6.67 -10.29
N THR A 468 40.80 5.37 -10.55
CA THR A 468 39.55 4.78 -11.04
C THR A 468 38.53 4.48 -9.93
N LEU A 469 38.70 5.03 -8.72
CA LEU A 469 37.84 4.76 -7.55
C LEU A 469 36.33 4.94 -7.86
N TYR A 470 35.99 5.90 -8.72
CA TYR A 470 34.62 6.23 -9.09
C TYR A 470 34.19 5.67 -10.45
N ASP A 471 35.04 4.88 -11.12
CA ASP A 471 34.68 4.24 -12.38
C ASP A 471 33.69 3.12 -12.10
N PHE A 472 32.57 3.11 -12.84
CA PHE A 472 31.50 2.14 -12.66
C PHE A 472 30.96 1.68 -14.01
N ASN A 473 31.05 0.38 -14.27
CA ASN A 473 30.47 -0.23 -15.46
C ASN A 473 29.19 -0.97 -15.07
N ALA A 474 28.03 -0.34 -15.29
CA ALA A 474 26.74 -0.88 -14.85
C ALA A 474 26.42 -2.28 -15.40
N ALA A 475 26.93 -2.65 -16.57
CA ALA A 475 26.70 -3.98 -17.15
C ALA A 475 27.38 -5.11 -16.37
N VAL A 476 28.42 -4.79 -15.57
CA VAL A 476 29.23 -5.77 -14.84
C VAL A 476 29.14 -5.55 -13.32
N ASP A 477 29.26 -4.29 -12.88
CA ASP A 477 29.39 -3.93 -11.47
C ASP A 477 28.04 -3.84 -10.73
N GLU A 478 26.92 -3.57 -11.42
CA GLU A 478 25.64 -3.27 -10.74
C GLU A 478 24.96 -4.52 -10.17
N GLY A 479 25.12 -5.69 -10.80
CA GLY A 479 24.43 -6.91 -10.39
C GLY A 479 22.90 -6.86 -10.63
N GLU A 480 22.23 -8.00 -10.50
CA GLU A 480 20.77 -8.12 -10.69
C GLU A 480 20.07 -7.99 -9.33
N PRO A 481 19.18 -7.00 -9.13
CA PRO A 481 18.41 -6.91 -7.89
C PRO A 481 17.44 -8.08 -7.75
N GLY A 482 16.99 -8.33 -6.51
CA GLY A 482 15.92 -9.30 -6.26
C GLY A 482 14.60 -8.90 -6.94
N SER A 483 13.78 -9.89 -7.28
CA SER A 483 12.47 -9.66 -7.88
C SER A 483 11.52 -8.98 -6.90
N THR A 484 10.79 -7.96 -7.37
CA THR A 484 9.68 -7.34 -6.63
C THR A 484 8.50 -8.31 -6.50
N VAL A 485 7.95 -8.45 -5.30
CA VAL A 485 6.65 -9.10 -5.08
C VAL A 485 5.58 -8.02 -5.09
N VAL A 486 4.63 -8.13 -6.03
CA VAL A 486 3.45 -7.27 -6.04
C VAL A 486 2.39 -7.91 -5.14
N PRO A 487 1.91 -7.23 -4.08
CA PRO A 487 0.79 -7.73 -3.28
C PRO A 487 -0.43 -7.91 -4.19
N LEU A 488 -1.00 -9.11 -4.18
CA LEU A 488 -2.28 -9.35 -4.84
C LEU A 488 -3.40 -8.77 -3.95
N PRO A 489 -4.31 -7.96 -4.51
CA PRO A 489 -5.46 -7.52 -3.75
C PRO A 489 -6.30 -8.74 -3.30
N PRO A 490 -6.97 -8.68 -2.15
CA PRO A 490 -7.85 -9.75 -1.72
C PRO A 490 -8.91 -10.02 -2.79
N SER A 491 -9.03 -11.28 -3.24
CA SER A 491 -10.16 -11.69 -4.06
C SER A 491 -11.44 -11.63 -3.22
N GLY A 492 -12.52 -11.07 -3.77
CA GLY A 492 -13.84 -11.06 -3.12
C GLY A 492 -14.40 -12.47 -2.88
N VAL A 493 -15.60 -12.53 -2.29
CA VAL A 493 -16.30 -13.81 -2.08
C VAL A 493 -16.67 -14.41 -3.44
N PRO A 494 -16.33 -15.67 -3.73
CA PRO A 494 -16.58 -16.27 -5.04
C PRO A 494 -18.08 -16.46 -5.31
N VAL A 495 -18.50 -16.20 -6.55
CA VAL A 495 -19.87 -16.47 -7.01
C VAL A 495 -20.12 -17.99 -7.03
N PRO A 496 -21.25 -18.48 -6.49
CA PRO A 496 -21.58 -19.91 -6.52
C PRO A 496 -21.59 -20.47 -7.95
N GLN A 497 -20.98 -21.64 -8.15
CA GLN A 497 -20.94 -22.35 -9.43
C GLN A 497 -21.91 -23.52 -9.44
N ASN A 498 -22.36 -23.92 -10.64
CA ASN A 498 -23.32 -25.00 -10.85
C ASN A 498 -24.58 -24.87 -9.98
N PHE A 499 -25.05 -23.64 -9.82
CA PHE A 499 -26.29 -23.36 -9.13
C PHE A 499 -27.46 -23.97 -9.91
N ASP A 500 -28.26 -24.80 -9.22
CA ASP A 500 -29.50 -25.36 -9.75
C ASP A 500 -30.60 -25.32 -8.68
N VAL A 501 -31.85 -25.36 -9.13
CA VAL A 501 -33.04 -25.39 -8.29
C VAL A 501 -33.98 -26.49 -8.77
N VAL A 502 -34.30 -27.42 -7.87
CA VAL A 502 -35.27 -28.49 -8.10
C VAL A 502 -36.49 -28.25 -7.22
N ILE A 503 -37.69 -28.35 -7.81
CA ILE A 503 -38.94 -28.32 -7.05
C ILE A 503 -39.18 -29.70 -6.46
N GLN A 504 -39.38 -29.73 -5.14
CA GLN A 504 -39.66 -30.93 -4.37
C GLN A 504 -40.98 -30.77 -3.62
N ASN A 505 -41.53 -31.90 -3.19
CA ASN A 505 -42.84 -31.98 -2.58
C ASN A 505 -42.74 -32.66 -1.22
N GLU A 506 -43.50 -32.19 -0.24
CA GLU A 506 -43.70 -32.88 1.03
C GLU A 506 -45.18 -32.91 1.42
N VAL A 507 -45.57 -33.95 2.15
CA VAL A 507 -46.94 -34.08 2.68
C VAL A 507 -47.04 -33.25 3.96
N VAL A 508 -47.97 -32.31 3.98
CA VAL A 508 -48.26 -31.45 5.14
C VAL A 508 -49.44 -31.97 5.94
N ALA A 509 -49.66 -31.41 7.13
CA ALA A 509 -50.75 -31.79 8.02
C ALA A 509 -52.10 -31.70 7.30
N GLY A 510 -52.91 -32.77 7.41
CA GLY A 510 -54.18 -32.90 6.68
C GLY A 510 -54.09 -33.67 5.36
N GLY A 511 -52.91 -34.18 4.97
CA GLY A 511 -52.74 -35.04 3.80
C GLY A 511 -52.59 -34.30 2.47
N ALA A 512 -52.58 -32.96 2.48
CA ALA A 512 -52.24 -32.15 1.32
C ALA A 512 -50.73 -32.21 1.03
N THR A 513 -50.34 -32.06 -0.24
CA THR A 513 -48.95 -31.89 -0.63
C THR A 513 -48.64 -30.41 -0.84
N ALA A 514 -47.40 -30.00 -0.52
CA ALA A 514 -46.91 -28.65 -0.75
C ALA A 514 -45.60 -28.69 -1.55
N ALA A 515 -45.41 -27.70 -2.43
CA ALA A 515 -44.16 -27.54 -3.18
C ALA A 515 -43.18 -26.63 -2.44
N PHE A 516 -41.90 -26.96 -2.50
CA PHE A 516 -40.80 -26.07 -2.11
C PHE A 516 -39.64 -26.22 -3.10
N ALA A 517 -38.80 -25.20 -3.18
CA ALA A 517 -37.59 -25.24 -3.99
C ALA A 517 -36.40 -25.70 -3.13
N ARG A 518 -35.62 -26.66 -3.64
CA ARG A 518 -34.32 -27.04 -3.10
C ARG A 518 -33.24 -26.57 -4.06
N ALA A 519 -32.48 -25.58 -3.61
CA ALA A 519 -31.29 -25.10 -4.30
C ALA A 519 -30.09 -26.00 -4.01
N SER A 520 -29.21 -26.17 -4.99
CA SER A 520 -27.91 -26.84 -4.87
C SER A 520 -26.83 -26.09 -5.63
N TRP A 521 -25.58 -26.20 -5.17
CA TRP A 521 -24.40 -25.59 -5.78
C TRP A 521 -23.14 -26.41 -5.44
N ASP A 522 -22.02 -26.11 -6.11
CA ASP A 522 -20.75 -26.73 -5.80
C ASP A 522 -20.21 -26.28 -4.43
N PHE A 523 -19.81 -27.24 -3.60
CA PHE A 523 -19.14 -26.93 -2.34
C PHE A 523 -17.79 -26.25 -2.59
N VAL A 524 -17.59 -25.07 -2.01
CA VAL A 524 -16.34 -24.31 -2.12
C VAL A 524 -15.57 -24.31 -0.80
N SER A 525 -16.22 -23.93 0.31
CA SER A 525 -15.58 -23.84 1.63
C SER A 525 -16.62 -23.85 2.75
N ALA A 526 -16.27 -24.44 3.89
CA ALA A 526 -17.09 -24.41 5.10
C ALA A 526 -17.15 -23.03 5.79
N ALA A 527 -16.34 -22.06 5.34
CA ALA A 527 -16.42 -20.68 5.83
C ALA A 527 -17.55 -19.87 5.16
N LEU A 528 -18.13 -20.38 4.06
CA LEU A 528 -19.18 -19.71 3.32
C LEU A 528 -20.57 -20.11 3.83
N THR A 529 -21.45 -19.11 3.88
CA THR A 529 -22.91 -19.31 3.92
C THR A 529 -23.49 -18.81 2.61
N TYR A 530 -24.71 -19.22 2.27
CA TYR A 530 -25.30 -18.87 0.99
C TYR A 530 -26.71 -18.36 1.20
N GLU A 531 -27.03 -17.24 0.55
CA GLU A 531 -28.35 -16.64 0.56
C GLU A 531 -29.08 -17.04 -0.72
N PHE A 532 -30.17 -17.78 -0.55
CA PHE A 532 -31.05 -18.22 -1.61
C PHE A 532 -32.28 -17.35 -1.65
N GLU A 533 -32.46 -16.60 -2.74
CA GLU A 533 -33.56 -15.67 -2.93
C GLU A 533 -34.54 -16.20 -4.00
N TRP A 534 -35.83 -16.01 -3.77
CA TRP A 534 -36.87 -16.31 -4.74
C TRP A 534 -38.01 -15.28 -4.73
N GLU A 535 -38.66 -15.12 -5.87
CA GLU A 535 -39.87 -14.30 -6.03
C GLU A 535 -40.74 -14.78 -7.20
N PRO A 536 -42.07 -14.55 -7.17
CA PRO A 536 -42.95 -14.87 -8.31
C PRO A 536 -42.56 -14.07 -9.57
N THR A 537 -42.61 -14.70 -10.74
CA THR A 537 -42.31 -14.01 -12.02
C THR A 537 -43.35 -12.96 -12.38
N THR A 538 -44.55 -13.03 -11.79
CA THR A 538 -45.63 -12.04 -11.92
C THR A 538 -45.40 -10.77 -11.08
N GLY A 539 -44.32 -10.72 -10.28
CA GLY A 539 -44.06 -9.66 -9.31
C GLY A 539 -44.66 -9.96 -7.94
N GLY A 540 -43.93 -9.62 -6.87
CA GLY A 540 -44.31 -9.88 -5.49
C GLY A 540 -43.18 -9.55 -4.50
N THR A 541 -43.37 -9.89 -3.23
CA THR A 541 -42.33 -9.73 -2.20
C THR A 541 -41.23 -10.75 -2.40
N LYS A 542 -39.98 -10.30 -2.42
CA LYS A 542 -38.79 -11.17 -2.41
C LYS A 542 -38.67 -11.88 -1.08
N GLN A 543 -38.36 -13.17 -1.14
CA GLN A 543 -38.12 -13.99 0.02
C GLN A 543 -36.72 -14.59 -0.08
N ALA A 544 -36.07 -14.80 1.07
CA ALA A 544 -34.75 -15.39 1.12
C ALA A 544 -34.61 -16.38 2.27
N ALA A 545 -33.69 -17.33 2.11
CA ALA A 545 -33.25 -18.27 3.13
C ALA A 545 -31.73 -18.36 3.16
N MET A 546 -31.16 -18.47 4.35
CA MET A 546 -29.72 -18.67 4.54
C MET A 546 -29.42 -20.16 4.72
N SER A 547 -28.39 -20.65 4.05
CA SER A 547 -27.81 -21.96 4.32
C SER A 547 -26.96 -21.95 5.60
N LYS A 548 -26.66 -23.13 6.17
CA LYS A 548 -25.66 -23.23 7.23
C LYS A 548 -24.27 -23.29 6.63
N ALA A 549 -23.28 -22.94 7.44
CA ALA A 549 -21.88 -23.06 7.08
C ALA A 549 -21.55 -24.51 6.69
N GLY A 550 -20.99 -24.69 5.49
CA GLY A 550 -20.64 -26.00 4.94
C GLY A 550 -21.76 -26.74 4.20
N ASP A 551 -22.98 -26.20 4.15
CA ASP A 551 -24.04 -26.75 3.32
C ASP A 551 -23.74 -26.51 1.83
N SER A 552 -24.18 -27.45 0.98
CA SER A 552 -24.23 -27.31 -0.48
C SER A 552 -25.67 -27.25 -1.03
N THR A 553 -26.65 -27.21 -0.12
CA THR A 553 -28.08 -27.11 -0.48
C THR A 553 -28.86 -26.28 0.52
N VAL A 554 -29.90 -25.58 0.08
CA VAL A 554 -30.83 -24.84 0.95
C VAL A 554 -32.26 -24.95 0.41
N ARG A 555 -33.24 -24.96 1.31
CA ARG A 555 -34.67 -25.03 0.95
C ARG A 555 -35.35 -23.68 1.08
N SER A 556 -36.29 -23.38 0.19
CA SER A 556 -37.22 -22.26 0.35
C SER A 556 -38.31 -22.56 1.39
N SER A 557 -39.14 -21.55 1.68
CA SER A 557 -40.48 -21.80 2.24
C SER A 557 -41.37 -22.51 1.21
N TYR A 558 -42.57 -22.91 1.63
CA TYR A 558 -43.57 -23.40 0.69
C TYR A 558 -43.93 -22.35 -0.35
N LEU A 559 -44.13 -22.81 -1.57
CA LEU A 559 -44.43 -22.01 -2.75
C LEU A 559 -45.90 -22.17 -3.14
N ALA A 560 -46.47 -21.16 -3.76
CA ALA A 560 -47.84 -21.21 -4.27
C ALA A 560 -47.92 -22.17 -5.47
N ASP A 561 -48.85 -23.11 -5.41
CA ASP A 561 -49.03 -24.11 -6.45
C ASP A 561 -49.41 -23.47 -7.81
N GLY A 562 -48.90 -24.05 -8.90
CA GLY A 562 -49.06 -23.57 -10.27
C GLY A 562 -48.31 -22.26 -10.60
N SER A 563 -47.68 -21.61 -9.61
CA SER A 563 -47.01 -20.33 -9.80
C SER A 563 -45.57 -20.50 -10.27
N GLN A 564 -45.12 -19.60 -11.14
CA GLN A 564 -43.74 -19.58 -11.61
C GLN A 564 -42.91 -18.61 -10.76
N TYR A 565 -41.72 -19.06 -10.37
CA TYR A 565 -40.78 -18.30 -9.54
C TYR A 565 -39.43 -18.18 -10.25
N ARG A 566 -38.75 -17.06 -10.02
CA ARG A 566 -37.34 -16.87 -10.36
C ARG A 566 -36.49 -16.97 -9.10
N PHE A 567 -35.34 -17.60 -9.22
CA PHE A 567 -34.46 -17.99 -8.12
C PHE A 567 -33.03 -17.56 -8.40
N ARG A 568 -32.30 -17.12 -7.37
CA ARG A 568 -30.87 -16.81 -7.46
C ARG A 568 -30.17 -17.09 -6.13
N LEU A 569 -28.86 -17.23 -6.17
CA LEU A 569 -28.02 -17.52 -5.02
C LEU A 569 -26.83 -16.55 -4.98
N ARG A 570 -26.37 -16.21 -3.77
CA ARG A 570 -25.05 -15.59 -3.58
C ARG A 570 -24.36 -16.17 -2.36
N ALA A 571 -23.05 -16.15 -2.35
CA ALA A 571 -22.24 -16.58 -1.21
C ALA A 571 -21.98 -15.41 -0.26
N TRP A 572 -21.80 -15.71 1.02
CA TRP A 572 -21.54 -14.78 2.11
C TRP A 572 -20.34 -15.26 2.95
N SER A 573 -19.44 -14.35 3.26
CA SER A 573 -18.30 -14.58 4.16
C SER A 573 -17.92 -13.31 4.89
N GLY A 574 -17.86 -13.36 6.22
CA GLY A 574 -17.37 -12.24 7.04
C GLY A 574 -17.98 -10.89 6.64
N GLY A 575 -19.31 -10.81 6.53
CA GLY A 575 -20.03 -9.59 6.16
C GLY A 575 -19.91 -9.15 4.70
N LYS A 576 -19.21 -9.89 3.82
CA LYS A 576 -19.20 -9.64 2.37
C LYS A 576 -20.05 -10.65 1.63
N ALA A 577 -20.77 -10.18 0.61
CA ALA A 577 -21.47 -11.01 -0.33
C ALA A 577 -20.70 -11.14 -1.66
N SER A 578 -20.89 -12.25 -2.37
CA SER A 578 -20.52 -12.36 -3.79
C SER A 578 -21.56 -11.65 -4.66
N GLU A 579 -21.25 -11.50 -5.95
CA GLU A 579 -22.28 -11.26 -6.95
C GLU A 579 -23.34 -12.36 -6.95
N TRP A 580 -24.55 -12.02 -7.41
CA TRP A 580 -25.64 -12.98 -7.60
C TRP A 580 -25.36 -13.90 -8.78
N THR A 581 -25.80 -15.15 -8.69
CA THR A 581 -25.97 -16.01 -9.87
C THR A 581 -27.04 -15.44 -10.80
N GLU A 582 -27.05 -15.90 -12.05
CA GLU A 582 -28.19 -15.66 -12.95
C GLU A 582 -29.48 -16.27 -12.37
N TYR A 583 -30.62 -15.72 -12.82
CA TYR A 583 -31.92 -16.23 -12.41
C TYR A 583 -32.23 -17.57 -13.07
N LEU A 584 -32.63 -18.54 -12.25
CA LEU A 584 -33.28 -19.76 -12.71
C LEU A 584 -34.79 -19.66 -12.52
N ILE A 585 -35.56 -20.11 -13.50
CA ILE A 585 -37.03 -20.08 -13.43
C ILE A 585 -37.57 -21.51 -13.28
N ARG A 586 -38.47 -21.72 -12.31
CA ARG A 586 -39.18 -23.00 -12.09
C ARG A 586 -40.65 -22.76 -11.77
N THR A 587 -41.50 -23.71 -12.13
CA THR A 587 -42.92 -23.72 -11.75
C THR A 587 -43.09 -24.57 -10.49
N ALA A 588 -43.67 -23.99 -9.45
CA ALA A 588 -44.05 -24.74 -8.27
C ALA A 588 -45.27 -25.63 -8.58
N THR A 589 -45.13 -26.94 -8.40
CA THR A 589 -46.19 -27.92 -8.64
C THR A 589 -46.31 -28.76 -7.38
N ALA A 590 -47.39 -28.60 -6.62
CA ALA A 590 -47.58 -29.22 -5.31
C ALA A 590 -47.90 -30.72 -5.40
N ASP A 591 -48.62 -31.14 -6.44
CA ASP A 591 -48.82 -32.53 -6.80
C ASP A 591 -48.39 -32.78 -8.26
N PRO A 592 -47.20 -33.36 -8.50
CA PRO A 592 -46.74 -33.68 -9.85
C PRO A 592 -47.37 -34.95 -10.43
N VAL A 593 -48.16 -35.70 -9.64
CA VAL A 593 -48.74 -36.98 -10.06
C VAL A 593 -50.08 -36.72 -10.74
N ALA A 594 -50.20 -37.09 -12.01
CA ALA A 594 -51.49 -37.02 -12.71
C ALA A 594 -52.52 -37.98 -12.07
N PRO A 595 -53.82 -37.63 -12.05
CA PRO A 595 -54.87 -38.61 -11.73
C PRO A 595 -54.96 -39.67 -12.83
N ALA A 596 -55.77 -40.70 -12.64
CA ALA A 596 -56.11 -41.62 -13.74
C ALA A 596 -57.00 -40.90 -14.80
N PRO A 597 -57.04 -41.37 -16.06
CA PRO A 597 -57.97 -40.87 -17.05
C PRO A 597 -59.44 -41.08 -16.64
N VAL A 598 -60.34 -40.23 -17.13
CA VAL A 598 -61.79 -40.47 -16.99
C VAL A 598 -62.19 -41.76 -17.74
N THR A 599 -63.33 -42.34 -17.35
CA THR A 599 -63.89 -43.52 -18.02
C THR A 599 -65.33 -43.28 -18.45
N GLY A 600 -65.85 -44.11 -19.38
CA GLY A 600 -67.25 -44.01 -19.83
C GLY A 600 -67.59 -42.68 -20.52
N GLN A 601 -66.58 -41.99 -21.07
CA GLN A 601 -66.75 -40.68 -21.69
C GLN A 601 -67.57 -40.77 -22.98
N THR A 602 -68.59 -39.93 -23.10
CA THR A 602 -69.45 -39.79 -24.28
C THR A 602 -69.68 -38.31 -24.58
N ALA A 603 -69.89 -37.98 -25.86
CA ALA A 603 -70.35 -36.66 -26.26
C ALA A 603 -71.45 -36.80 -27.32
N THR A 604 -72.59 -36.14 -27.10
CA THR A 604 -73.76 -36.20 -27.99
C THR A 604 -74.11 -34.80 -28.49
N GLY A 605 -74.11 -34.61 -29.81
CA GLY A 605 -74.50 -33.35 -30.43
C GLY A 605 -76.01 -33.19 -30.53
N GLY A 606 -76.48 -31.94 -30.43
CA GLY A 606 -77.87 -31.53 -30.64
C GLY A 606 -77.94 -30.16 -31.32
N ALA A 607 -79.13 -29.55 -31.33
CA ALA A 607 -79.34 -28.23 -31.95
C ALA A 607 -78.47 -27.16 -31.27
N GLY A 608 -77.38 -26.74 -31.91
CA GLY A 608 -76.45 -25.73 -31.40
C GLY A 608 -75.68 -26.10 -30.11
N GLN A 609 -75.61 -27.38 -29.73
CA GLN A 609 -75.00 -27.81 -28.46
C GLN A 609 -74.33 -29.19 -28.53
N ILE A 610 -73.43 -29.47 -27.57
CA ILE A 610 -72.82 -30.78 -27.33
C ILE A 610 -72.91 -31.10 -25.84
N VAL A 611 -73.47 -32.26 -25.49
CA VAL A 611 -73.56 -32.76 -24.11
C VAL A 611 -72.45 -33.78 -23.88
N PHE A 612 -71.51 -33.47 -23.00
CA PHE A 612 -70.47 -34.39 -22.53
C PHE A 612 -70.92 -35.10 -21.25
N SER A 613 -70.55 -36.36 -21.11
CA SER A 613 -70.72 -37.14 -19.87
C SER A 613 -69.53 -38.07 -19.69
N TRP A 614 -69.11 -38.30 -18.45
CA TRP A 614 -68.00 -39.20 -18.10
C TRP A 614 -68.13 -39.68 -16.64
N ILE A 615 -67.29 -40.62 -16.25
CA ILE A 615 -67.08 -41.02 -14.85
C ILE A 615 -65.68 -40.54 -14.44
N ALA A 616 -65.63 -39.69 -13.43
CA ALA A 616 -64.38 -39.24 -12.84
C ALA A 616 -63.55 -40.42 -12.31
N PRO A 617 -62.22 -40.41 -12.49
CA PRO A 617 -61.36 -41.49 -12.01
C PRO A 617 -61.48 -41.69 -10.49
N ASN A 618 -61.29 -42.93 -10.02
CA ASN A 618 -61.13 -43.22 -8.61
C ASN A 618 -59.67 -42.92 -8.16
N SER A 619 -59.27 -41.66 -8.31
CA SER A 619 -57.96 -41.15 -7.90
C SER A 619 -58.17 -40.12 -6.80
N ALA A 620 -57.50 -40.30 -5.65
CA ALA A 620 -57.66 -39.40 -4.51
C ALA A 620 -57.24 -37.95 -4.82
N ASN A 621 -56.38 -37.75 -5.83
CA ASN A 621 -55.91 -36.46 -6.29
C ASN A 621 -56.70 -35.90 -7.50
N TYR A 622 -57.79 -36.55 -7.93
CA TYR A 622 -58.66 -35.98 -8.96
C TYR A 622 -59.33 -34.69 -8.44
N PHE A 623 -59.36 -33.66 -9.30
CA PHE A 623 -59.92 -32.36 -8.96
C PHE A 623 -60.94 -31.86 -9.97
N ALA A 624 -60.67 -32.04 -11.26
CA ALA A 624 -61.53 -31.55 -12.33
C ALA A 624 -61.30 -32.31 -13.64
N SER A 625 -62.22 -32.13 -14.59
CA SER A 625 -62.11 -32.58 -15.98
C SER A 625 -62.11 -31.38 -16.93
N ARG A 626 -61.08 -31.27 -17.76
CA ARG A 626 -61.00 -30.32 -18.87
C ARG A 626 -61.64 -30.92 -20.12
N ILE A 627 -62.48 -30.13 -20.79
CA ILE A 627 -63.22 -30.54 -21.98
C ILE A 627 -62.65 -29.81 -23.18
N TYR A 628 -62.18 -30.57 -24.15
CA TYR A 628 -61.57 -30.05 -25.37
C TYR A 628 -62.40 -30.39 -26.60
N LEU A 629 -62.41 -29.49 -27.58
CA LEU A 629 -63.10 -29.66 -28.85
C LEU A 629 -62.20 -29.27 -30.03
N ASN A 630 -62.29 -30.01 -31.13
CA ASN A 630 -61.61 -29.71 -32.37
C ASN A 630 -62.48 -30.11 -33.58
N ILE A 631 -62.20 -29.55 -34.75
CA ILE A 631 -62.80 -29.97 -36.03
C ILE A 631 -62.04 -31.14 -36.68
N ALA A 632 -60.81 -31.41 -36.22
CA ALA A 632 -60.00 -32.56 -36.62
C ALA A 632 -59.84 -33.54 -35.46
N ASN A 633 -59.63 -34.83 -35.75
CA ASN A 633 -59.37 -35.86 -34.72
C ASN A 633 -57.92 -35.78 -34.21
N ASP A 634 -57.55 -34.62 -33.66
CA ASP A 634 -56.22 -34.33 -33.14
C ASP A 634 -56.34 -33.54 -31.83
N PHE A 635 -55.91 -34.17 -30.74
CA PHE A 635 -55.92 -33.53 -29.42
C PHE A 635 -54.88 -32.40 -29.31
N ALA A 636 -53.75 -32.50 -30.03
CA ALA A 636 -52.68 -31.51 -29.93
C ALA A 636 -53.10 -30.12 -30.41
N THR A 637 -54.12 -30.06 -31.28
CA THR A 637 -54.68 -28.81 -31.82
C THR A 637 -56.08 -28.51 -31.26
N ALA A 638 -56.54 -29.25 -30.25
CA ALA A 638 -57.87 -29.07 -29.67
C ALA A 638 -57.94 -27.86 -28.73
N THR A 639 -59.08 -27.15 -28.76
CA THR A 639 -59.33 -25.97 -27.94
C THR A 639 -59.99 -26.35 -26.63
N LEU A 640 -59.49 -25.84 -25.50
CA LEU A 640 -60.14 -25.99 -24.20
C LEU A 640 -61.46 -25.21 -24.19
N MET A 641 -62.58 -25.90 -23.98
CA MET A 641 -63.92 -25.32 -23.98
C MET A 641 -64.42 -25.04 -22.56
N ALA A 642 -64.16 -25.96 -21.62
CA ALA A 642 -64.62 -25.86 -20.25
C ALA A 642 -63.72 -26.64 -19.29
N THR A 643 -63.75 -26.29 -18.01
CA THR A 643 -63.19 -27.08 -16.90
C THR A 643 -64.30 -27.32 -15.89
N GLU A 644 -64.67 -28.58 -15.69
CA GLU A 644 -65.73 -29.00 -14.77
C GLU A 644 -65.10 -29.58 -13.49
N TYR A 645 -65.49 -29.07 -12.33
CA TYR A 645 -64.96 -29.50 -11.04
C TYR A 645 -65.85 -30.58 -10.42
N GLY A 646 -65.25 -31.67 -9.93
CA GLY A 646 -66.01 -32.82 -9.46
C GLY A 646 -65.28 -33.63 -8.39
N ALA A 647 -66.01 -34.56 -7.77
CA ALA A 647 -65.44 -35.50 -6.81
C ALA A 647 -64.93 -36.77 -7.50
N PRO A 648 -63.90 -37.45 -6.96
CA PRO A 648 -63.44 -38.73 -7.47
C PRO A 648 -64.57 -39.78 -7.55
N ASN A 649 -64.44 -40.72 -8.48
CA ASN A 649 -65.35 -41.88 -8.63
C ASN A 649 -66.85 -41.51 -8.76
N SER A 650 -67.16 -40.35 -9.34
CA SER A 650 -68.52 -39.86 -9.51
C SER A 650 -68.85 -39.64 -10.99
N PRO A 651 -70.09 -39.94 -11.44
CA PRO A 651 -70.54 -39.57 -12.78
C PRO A 651 -70.69 -38.04 -12.87
N ASP A 652 -70.30 -37.49 -14.01
CA ASP A 652 -70.25 -36.04 -14.23
C ASP A 652 -70.50 -35.71 -15.71
N GLY A 653 -70.78 -34.45 -16.04
CA GLY A 653 -71.13 -34.03 -17.39
C GLY A 653 -71.21 -32.52 -17.56
N HIS A 654 -71.12 -32.06 -18.80
CA HIS A 654 -71.16 -30.64 -19.13
C HIS A 654 -71.79 -30.42 -20.50
N THR A 655 -72.62 -29.39 -20.63
CA THR A 655 -73.27 -29.03 -21.90
C THR A 655 -72.63 -27.78 -22.49
N LEU A 656 -71.94 -27.93 -23.63
CA LEU A 656 -71.48 -26.81 -24.44
C LEU A 656 -72.62 -26.28 -25.29
N THR A 657 -72.95 -25.00 -25.17
CA THR A 657 -73.99 -24.32 -25.97
C THR A 657 -73.37 -23.31 -26.93
N GLY A 658 -74.07 -23.00 -28.03
CA GLY A 658 -73.60 -22.03 -29.03
C GLY A 658 -72.58 -22.62 -30.01
N VAL A 659 -72.57 -23.94 -30.18
CA VAL A 659 -71.67 -24.64 -31.11
C VAL A 659 -72.30 -24.61 -32.51
N ALA A 660 -71.55 -24.15 -33.51
CA ALA A 660 -72.06 -24.11 -34.90
C ALA A 660 -72.27 -25.53 -35.44
N ALA A 661 -73.26 -25.69 -36.33
CA ALA A 661 -73.51 -26.97 -37.00
C ALA A 661 -72.25 -27.47 -37.73
N GLY A 662 -71.91 -28.74 -37.55
CA GLY A 662 -70.66 -29.31 -38.07
C GLY A 662 -70.22 -30.59 -37.38
N ALA A 663 -69.12 -31.17 -37.89
CA ALA A 663 -68.47 -32.33 -37.30
C ALA A 663 -67.32 -31.90 -36.39
N TYR A 664 -67.30 -32.44 -35.18
CA TYR A 664 -66.29 -32.17 -34.16
C TYR A 664 -65.74 -33.46 -33.56
N PHE A 665 -64.61 -33.35 -32.88
CA PHE A 665 -64.01 -34.38 -32.04
C PHE A 665 -63.83 -33.80 -30.64
N GLY A 666 -64.24 -34.57 -29.63
CA GLY A 666 -64.19 -34.16 -28.23
C GLY A 666 -63.22 -35.00 -27.41
N TRP A 667 -62.63 -34.38 -26.39
CA TRP A 667 -61.83 -35.07 -25.38
C TRP A 667 -62.17 -34.58 -23.99
N VAL A 668 -62.13 -35.49 -23.02
CA VAL A 668 -62.22 -35.18 -21.60
C VAL A 668 -60.90 -35.58 -20.94
N GLN A 669 -60.26 -34.64 -20.25
CA GLN A 669 -58.96 -34.83 -19.62
C GLN A 669 -59.05 -34.53 -18.13
N ALA A 670 -58.89 -35.56 -17.29
CA ALA A 670 -58.82 -35.38 -15.85
C ALA A 670 -57.56 -34.59 -15.46
N ILE A 671 -57.67 -33.74 -14.44
CA ILE A 671 -56.56 -33.00 -13.85
C ILE A 671 -56.60 -33.11 -12.31
N ASN A 672 -55.44 -33.00 -11.67
CA ASN A 672 -55.36 -32.79 -10.23
C ASN A 672 -55.48 -31.30 -9.86
N ALA A 673 -55.41 -31.00 -8.56
CA ALA A 673 -55.49 -29.62 -8.05
C ALA A 673 -54.35 -28.73 -8.54
N SER A 674 -53.18 -29.31 -8.83
CA SER A 674 -52.02 -28.63 -9.42
C SER A 674 -52.11 -28.48 -10.94
N GLY A 675 -53.22 -28.90 -11.57
CA GLY A 675 -53.46 -28.80 -13.00
C GLY A 675 -52.67 -29.80 -13.84
N VAL A 676 -52.03 -30.80 -13.24
CA VAL A 676 -51.30 -31.87 -13.93
C VAL A 676 -52.31 -32.80 -14.61
N PRO A 677 -52.24 -32.94 -15.95
CA PRO A 677 -53.24 -33.68 -16.68
C PRO A 677 -52.94 -35.18 -16.78
N ALA A 678 -54.01 -35.97 -16.74
CA ALA A 678 -54.03 -37.35 -17.23
C ALA A 678 -53.93 -37.42 -18.75
N ALA A 679 -53.79 -38.65 -19.29
CA ALA A 679 -54.05 -38.90 -20.70
C ALA A 679 -55.49 -38.49 -21.06
N ALA A 680 -55.66 -37.79 -22.18
CA ALA A 680 -56.96 -37.33 -22.65
C ALA A 680 -57.80 -38.51 -23.18
N ALA A 681 -59.06 -38.59 -22.76
CA ALA A 681 -60.00 -39.61 -23.19
C ALA A 681 -60.87 -39.08 -24.33
N ALA A 682 -60.74 -39.65 -25.52
CA ALA A 682 -61.51 -39.24 -26.70
C ALA A 682 -62.98 -39.70 -26.58
N THR A 683 -63.92 -38.85 -26.98
CA THR A 683 -65.36 -39.15 -27.03
C THR A 683 -65.83 -39.65 -28.40
N GLY A 684 -64.96 -39.59 -29.41
CA GLY A 684 -65.28 -39.92 -30.80
C GLY A 684 -65.75 -38.70 -31.61
N SER A 685 -66.28 -38.95 -32.80
CA SER A 685 -66.83 -37.90 -33.67
C SER A 685 -68.24 -37.52 -33.20
N ILE A 686 -68.53 -36.22 -33.23
CA ILE A 686 -69.75 -35.58 -32.74
C ILE A 686 -70.33 -34.76 -33.88
N THR A 687 -71.63 -34.90 -34.18
CA THR A 687 -72.32 -34.08 -35.18
C THR A 687 -73.27 -33.11 -34.49
N VAL A 688 -73.07 -31.82 -34.71
CA VAL A 688 -73.94 -30.73 -34.23
C VAL A 688 -74.87 -30.31 -35.37
N THR A 689 -76.16 -30.21 -35.07
CA THR A 689 -77.22 -29.85 -36.04
C THR A 689 -77.68 -28.41 -35.92
#